data_AF-A0AAV9DYL1-F1
#
_entry.id   AF-A0AAV9DYL1-F1
#
_cell.length_a   1.000
_cell.length_b   1.000
_cell.length_c   1.000
_cell.angle_alpha   90.00
_cell.angle_beta   90.00
_cell.angle_gamma   90.00
#
_symmetry.space_group_name_H-M   'P 1'
#
loop_
_entity.id
_entity.type
_entity.pdbx_description
1 polymer ?
#
loop_
_entity_poly.entity_id
_entity_poly.type
_entity_poly.pdbx_seq_one_letter_code
_entity_poly.pdbx_strand_id
1 'polypeptide(L)'
;MRGWRWGLVIWLAYLAADYVATTALGVLSTSTAIGGGGSNSKVMTPPSSSSSSDGLQNGPTELVALWSSFLLLHLGGPDTITAYALEDNELWKRHLLGLITQVGLALYVIIKSSIVKSGRWNQLLVPTVLMFLVGVLKFGERTWTLRYGSQDKFREFMENIEEETEYDVEAVNNTNHHTTSTTTEVESEADVEAANKTTCNTTSTIDKDIEVESEADVHKWEILLCKAHNFYHTFRRLIVDQMLTRNDRNKSKPFFMKLEAKQAFQVIEIELSLIYEALYTKAPLVYTVPGVCFRALAFTFITISFFFFQFITDKSRYNDIDLAITYVLLVGALVLELYANILHIFSDQAFLWLKQSRKFNNKRWLLRLFSNKEKRYWSHNMAQYNRHYVPYNLKEKIIQWIDLTEEFYMTEDVPITDELKKFVFDELKRKLMEEEEKDKKKAVAKADLPSSSTYEDLKRLSECRGERVLQHYKFFDKLGWSVVDIEFDKSICILYTVTRKLLYHDEGEISETLQESRLISKTLSDYMMYLLLFRTPMITAGISKPYKALFGSAAGESLKSISKVMFKLTKEDENSLAFFELKLETLHCEFGKMERTEVWKIVSAVWTEMLCYAACHCRGYNHAQRLSKGGELLTFVWFLMAHLGTGQHYREEAGEPRLNLDPRSLSISQL
;
A
#
# COMPACT_ATOMS: atom_id res chain seq x y z
N MET A 1 -9.92 0.34 -7.72
CA MET A 1 -10.60 0.79 -8.95
C MET A 1 -9.75 1.87 -9.61
N ARG A 2 -9.14 1.62 -10.77
CA ARG A 2 -8.32 2.58 -11.54
C ARG A 2 -9.15 3.39 -12.57
N GLY A 3 -10.41 3.68 -12.27
CA GLY A 3 -11.21 4.57 -13.12
C GLY A 3 -10.72 6.01 -12.98
N TRP A 4 -9.91 6.51 -13.92
CA TRP A 4 -9.29 7.85 -13.86
C TRP A 4 -10.30 8.99 -13.64
N ARG A 5 -11.53 8.86 -14.13
CA ARG A 5 -12.63 9.81 -13.85
C ARG A 5 -12.89 9.97 -12.35
N TRP A 6 -12.90 8.87 -11.61
CA TRP A 6 -13.05 8.90 -10.16
C TRP A 6 -11.74 9.23 -9.46
N GLY A 7 -10.60 8.78 -9.98
CA GLY A 7 -9.28 9.12 -9.43
C GLY A 7 -8.98 10.62 -9.44
N LEU A 8 -9.25 11.32 -10.54
CA LEU A 8 -9.08 12.77 -10.65
C LEU A 8 -10.03 13.52 -9.71
N VAL A 9 -11.29 13.08 -9.63
CA VAL A 9 -12.28 13.69 -8.73
C VAL A 9 -11.87 13.50 -7.27
N ILE A 10 -11.44 12.29 -6.89
CA ILE A 10 -10.94 11.99 -5.53
C ILE A 10 -9.71 12.84 -5.22
N TRP A 11 -8.76 12.94 -6.17
CA TRP A 11 -7.55 13.75 -6.00
C TRP A 11 -7.86 15.24 -5.82
N LEU A 12 -8.75 15.80 -6.65
CA LEU A 12 -9.19 17.19 -6.52
C LEU A 12 -9.92 17.42 -5.20
N ALA A 13 -10.83 16.51 -4.80
CA ALA A 13 -11.55 16.61 -3.55
C ALA A 13 -10.59 16.53 -2.34
N TYR A 14 -9.61 15.63 -2.38
CA TYR A 14 -8.59 15.47 -1.35
C TYR A 14 -7.76 16.76 -1.17
N LEU A 15 -7.30 17.37 -2.26
CA LEU A 15 -6.54 18.63 -2.20
C LEU A 15 -7.41 19.82 -1.77
N ALA A 16 -8.65 19.88 -2.23
CA ALA A 16 -9.55 20.99 -1.93
C ALA A 16 -10.05 20.97 -0.48
N ALA A 17 -10.23 19.78 0.12
CA ALA A 17 -10.83 19.64 1.44
C ALA A 17 -10.12 20.49 2.52
N ASP A 18 -8.79 20.37 2.61
CA ASP A 18 -8.01 21.09 3.63
C ASP A 18 -7.98 22.60 3.36
N TYR A 19 -7.90 22.99 2.08
CA TYR A 19 -7.87 24.39 1.67
C TYR A 19 -9.20 25.10 1.95
N VAL A 20 -10.30 24.49 1.56
CA VAL A 20 -11.66 25.03 1.78
C VAL A 20 -11.93 25.19 3.27
N ALA A 21 -11.61 24.17 4.08
CA ALA A 21 -11.85 24.24 5.53
C ALA A 21 -11.00 25.33 6.21
N THR A 22 -9.73 25.45 5.83
CA THR A 22 -8.82 26.48 6.37
C THR A 22 -9.23 27.90 5.98
N THR A 23 -9.56 28.12 4.71
CA THR A 23 -10.00 29.44 4.22
C THR A 23 -11.36 29.82 4.83
N ALA A 24 -12.30 28.88 4.93
CA ALA A 24 -13.56 29.12 5.61
C ALA A 24 -13.34 29.53 7.08
N LEU A 25 -12.47 28.82 7.81
CA LEU A 25 -12.16 29.17 9.20
C LEU A 25 -11.52 30.56 9.32
N GLY A 26 -10.67 30.93 8.37
CA GLY A 26 -10.10 32.28 8.25
C GLY A 26 -11.16 33.37 8.07
N VAL A 27 -12.13 33.16 7.17
CA VAL A 27 -13.25 34.09 6.94
C VAL A 27 -14.17 34.18 8.16
N LEU A 28 -14.43 33.07 8.84
CA LEU A 28 -15.22 33.07 10.08
C LEU A 28 -14.52 33.86 11.20
N SER A 29 -13.19 33.78 11.29
CA SER A 29 -12.41 34.58 12.24
C SER A 29 -12.49 36.09 11.99
N THR A 30 -12.48 36.53 10.73
CA THR A 30 -12.60 37.96 10.42
C THR A 30 -14.02 38.48 10.63
N SER A 31 -15.04 37.69 10.28
CA SER A 31 -16.45 38.07 10.49
C SER A 31 -16.78 38.30 11.97
N THR A 32 -16.24 37.46 12.87
CA THR A 32 -16.37 37.64 14.32
C THR A 32 -15.48 38.76 14.86
N ALA A 33 -14.46 39.18 14.10
CA ALA A 33 -13.60 40.29 14.46
C ALA A 33 -14.17 41.68 14.17
N ILE A 34 -14.93 41.81 13.09
CA ILE A 34 -15.53 43.08 12.67
C ILE A 34 -16.71 43.46 13.60
N GLY A 35 -17.39 42.49 14.21
CA GLY A 35 -18.48 42.75 15.16
C GLY A 35 -18.06 43.32 16.53
N GLY A 36 -16.78 43.59 16.76
CA GLY A 36 -16.23 44.01 18.06
C GLY A 36 -15.53 45.37 18.11
N GLY A 37 -15.48 46.13 17.02
CA GLY A 37 -14.85 47.45 16.97
C GLY A 37 -15.59 48.39 16.04
N GLY A 38 -16.23 49.42 16.62
CA GLY A 38 -17.11 50.34 15.89
C GLY A 38 -16.43 51.08 14.75
N SER A 39 -17.20 51.38 13.70
CA SER A 39 -16.90 52.46 12.76
C SER A 39 -18.15 53.30 12.55
N ASN A 40 -18.04 54.55 13.03
CA ASN A 40 -18.87 55.67 12.67
C ASN A 40 -18.87 55.84 11.13
N SER A 41 -20.01 55.62 10.49
CA SER A 41 -20.37 56.39 9.30
C SER A 41 -21.58 57.24 9.66
N LYS A 42 -21.30 58.44 10.15
CA LYS A 42 -22.29 59.48 10.42
C LYS A 42 -22.71 60.06 9.06
N VAL A 43 -23.63 59.39 8.38
CA VAL A 43 -24.42 60.02 7.31
C VAL A 43 -25.59 60.71 7.98
N MET A 44 -25.65 62.03 7.81
CA MET A 44 -26.61 62.92 8.47
C MET A 44 -27.95 62.88 7.72
N THR A 45 -29.00 62.37 8.36
CA THR A 45 -30.41 62.63 7.98
C THR A 45 -31.25 62.92 9.24
N PRO A 46 -32.22 63.85 9.19
CA PRO A 46 -32.93 64.36 10.36
C PRO A 46 -34.02 63.40 10.87
N PRO A 47 -34.52 63.58 12.10
CA PRO A 47 -35.24 62.54 12.82
C PRO A 47 -36.73 62.51 12.47
N SER A 48 -37.29 61.32 12.34
CA SER A 48 -38.71 61.10 12.57
C SER A 48 -38.92 59.86 13.42
N SER A 49 -39.91 60.00 14.30
CA SER A 49 -40.23 59.24 15.48
C SER A 49 -40.84 57.87 15.21
N SER A 50 -40.30 56.82 15.83
CA SER A 50 -41.07 55.84 16.61
C SER A 50 -40.12 54.79 17.20
N SER A 51 -39.99 54.83 18.52
CA SER A 51 -39.31 53.82 19.32
C SER A 51 -40.14 52.53 19.38
N SER A 52 -39.63 51.47 18.75
CA SER A 52 -39.76 50.11 19.24
C SER A 52 -38.43 49.42 18.99
N SER A 53 -37.79 49.06 20.08
CA SER A 53 -36.45 48.49 20.18
C SER A 53 -36.26 47.22 19.34
N ASP A 54 -35.60 47.35 18.20
CA ASP A 54 -34.99 46.23 17.48
C ASP A 54 -33.71 45.79 18.21
N GLY A 55 -33.90 44.98 19.24
CA GLY A 55 -32.83 44.15 19.80
C GLY A 55 -32.62 42.92 18.91
N LEU A 56 -32.11 43.10 17.69
CA LEU A 56 -31.87 41.98 16.77
C LEU A 56 -30.61 42.19 15.94
N GLN A 57 -29.46 41.70 16.43
CA GLN A 57 -28.39 41.14 15.58
C GLN A 57 -27.25 40.43 16.36
N ASN A 58 -27.58 39.67 17.41
CA ASN A 58 -26.58 38.84 18.12
C ASN A 58 -26.60 37.35 17.73
N GLY A 59 -27.48 36.93 16.81
CA GLY A 59 -27.60 35.54 16.34
C GLY A 59 -26.48 34.96 15.46
N PRO A 60 -25.82 35.73 14.54
CA PRO A 60 -24.89 35.10 13.60
C PRO A 60 -23.58 34.66 14.27
N THR A 61 -23.14 35.32 15.34
CA THR A 61 -21.85 35.02 15.97
C THR A 61 -21.87 33.72 16.79
N GLU A 62 -23.03 33.27 17.27
CA GLU A 62 -23.18 32.01 18.01
C GLU A 62 -23.06 30.80 17.06
N LEU A 63 -23.77 30.79 15.93
CA LEU A 63 -23.66 29.70 14.95
C LEU A 63 -22.28 29.63 14.31
N VAL A 64 -21.62 30.77 14.10
CA VAL A 64 -20.25 30.81 13.57
C VAL A 64 -19.26 30.06 14.48
N ALA A 65 -19.43 30.10 15.80
CA ALA A 65 -18.60 29.33 16.73
C ALA A 65 -18.81 27.81 16.57
N LEU A 66 -20.07 27.38 16.41
CA LEU A 66 -20.40 25.98 16.12
C LEU A 66 -19.82 25.54 14.77
N TRP A 67 -19.98 26.35 13.71
CA TRP A 67 -19.42 26.07 12.38
C TRP A 67 -17.89 26.00 12.42
N SER A 68 -17.23 26.87 13.18
CA SER A 68 -15.77 26.82 13.35
C SER A 68 -15.29 25.49 13.94
N SER A 69 -16.07 24.93 14.86
CA SER A 69 -15.80 23.62 15.48
C SER A 69 -16.06 22.46 14.51
N PHE A 70 -17.07 22.58 13.64
CA PHE A 70 -17.30 21.63 12.55
C PHE A 70 -16.20 21.64 11.50
N LEU A 71 -15.62 22.80 11.19
CA LEU A 71 -14.50 22.86 10.23
C LEU A 71 -13.27 22.12 10.75
N LEU A 72 -13.02 22.14 12.07
CA LEU A 72 -11.98 21.29 12.68
C LEU A 72 -12.25 19.80 12.49
N LEU A 73 -13.52 19.37 12.62
CA LEU A 73 -13.91 17.98 12.35
C LEU A 73 -13.58 17.56 10.91
N HIS A 74 -13.85 18.44 9.94
CA HIS A 74 -13.56 18.17 8.52
C HIS A 74 -12.07 18.13 8.21
N LEU A 75 -11.26 18.97 8.88
CA LEU A 75 -9.79 18.92 8.79
C LEU A 75 -9.22 17.59 9.31
N GLY A 76 -9.96 16.89 10.19
CA GLY A 76 -9.65 15.53 10.59
C GLY A 76 -9.75 14.48 9.47
N GLY A 77 -10.44 14.78 8.38
CA GLY A 77 -10.54 13.91 7.20
C GLY A 77 -11.29 12.58 7.45
N PRO A 78 -11.67 11.88 6.36
CA PRO A 78 -12.28 10.55 6.47
C PRO A 78 -11.29 9.50 6.98
N ASP A 79 -11.80 8.42 7.56
CA ASP A 79 -10.95 7.37 8.14
C ASP A 79 -10.35 6.42 7.07
N THR A 80 -10.98 6.38 5.90
CA THR A 80 -10.61 5.52 4.77
C THR A 80 -9.43 6.04 3.95
N ILE A 81 -9.08 7.33 4.07
CA ILE A 81 -7.94 7.92 3.37
C ILE A 81 -7.31 9.01 4.23
N THR A 82 -6.08 8.79 4.69
CA THR A 82 -5.27 9.78 5.41
C THR A 82 -4.26 10.45 4.50
N ALA A 83 -3.66 9.65 3.62
CA ALA A 83 -2.69 10.06 2.63
C ALA A 83 -3.12 9.55 1.26
N TYR A 84 -2.99 10.40 0.24
CA TYR A 84 -3.21 9.97 -1.15
C TYR A 84 -1.94 9.34 -1.74
N ALA A 85 -0.78 9.89 -1.35
CA ALA A 85 0.54 9.39 -1.69
C ALA A 85 1.42 9.29 -0.43
N LEU A 86 2.44 8.41 -0.43
CA LEU A 86 3.32 8.25 0.74
C LEU A 86 4.04 9.56 1.10
N GLU A 87 4.27 10.43 0.12
CA GLU A 87 4.87 11.75 0.33
C GLU A 87 4.03 12.64 1.26
N ASP A 88 2.72 12.42 1.35
CA ASP A 88 1.85 13.14 2.28
C ASP A 88 2.14 12.76 3.74
N ASN A 89 2.55 11.50 4.00
CA ASN A 89 2.93 11.04 5.34
C ASN A 89 4.19 11.76 5.84
N GLU A 90 5.16 12.01 4.96
CA GLU A 90 6.39 12.73 5.30
C GLU A 90 6.13 14.18 5.74
N LEU A 91 5.03 14.76 5.26
CA LEU A 91 4.61 16.12 5.60
C LEU A 91 3.83 16.21 6.92
N TRP A 92 3.84 15.18 7.77
CA TRP A 92 3.10 15.16 9.05
C TRP A 92 3.41 16.35 9.96
N LYS A 93 4.65 16.88 9.94
CA LYS A 93 5.03 18.09 10.71
C LYS A 93 4.27 19.33 10.25
N ARG A 94 3.99 19.45 8.94
CA ARG A 94 3.15 20.52 8.39
C ARG A 94 1.71 20.38 8.87
N HIS A 95 1.19 19.15 8.90
CA HIS A 95 -0.14 18.87 9.44
C HIS A 95 -0.21 19.14 10.95
N LEU A 96 0.84 18.86 11.73
CA LEU A 96 0.92 19.22 13.15
C LEU A 96 0.87 20.73 13.37
N LEU A 97 1.64 21.50 12.59
CA LEU A 97 1.58 22.96 12.64
C LEU A 97 0.18 23.47 12.24
N GLY A 98 -0.42 22.85 11.23
CA GLY A 98 -1.82 23.06 10.84
C GLY A 98 -2.78 22.84 12.00
N LEU A 99 -2.68 21.70 12.69
CA LEU A 99 -3.48 21.38 13.87
C LEU A 99 -3.38 22.47 14.93
N ILE A 100 -2.17 22.87 15.32
CA ILE A 100 -1.97 23.90 16.36
C ILE A 100 -2.58 25.24 15.94
N THR A 101 -2.33 25.67 14.70
CA THR A 101 -2.82 26.97 14.20
C THR A 101 -4.33 26.99 14.01
N GLN A 102 -4.93 25.94 13.44
CA GLN A 102 -6.38 25.85 13.21
C GLN A 102 -7.15 25.68 14.52
N VAL A 103 -6.64 24.87 15.47
CA VAL A 103 -7.25 24.74 16.81
C VAL A 103 -7.19 26.07 17.55
N GLY A 104 -6.05 26.78 17.49
CA GLY A 104 -5.93 28.12 18.06
C GLY A 104 -6.90 29.13 17.44
N LEU A 105 -7.08 29.08 16.11
CA LEU A 105 -8.01 29.95 15.39
C LEU A 105 -9.48 29.67 15.74
N ALA A 106 -9.88 28.40 15.78
CA ALA A 106 -11.22 28.01 16.21
C ALA A 106 -11.48 28.39 17.67
N LEU A 107 -10.50 28.17 18.56
CA LEU A 107 -10.60 28.59 19.96
C LEU A 107 -10.76 30.13 20.07
N TYR A 108 -10.02 30.89 19.26
CA TYR A 108 -10.18 32.34 19.18
C TYR A 108 -11.59 32.74 18.75
N VAL A 109 -12.16 32.09 17.73
CA VAL A 109 -13.54 32.32 17.28
C VAL A 109 -14.53 32.03 18.41
N ILE A 110 -14.36 30.90 19.11
CA ILE A 110 -15.23 30.51 20.23
C ILE A 110 -15.16 31.54 21.37
N ILE A 111 -13.96 31.94 21.80
CA ILE A 111 -13.76 32.94 22.88
C ILE A 111 -14.33 34.31 22.47
N LYS A 112 -14.15 34.70 21.22
CA LYS A 112 -14.61 36.00 20.73
C LYS A 112 -16.12 36.06 20.52
N SER A 113 -16.73 34.91 20.21
CA SER A 113 -18.16 34.78 19.98
C SER A 113 -18.99 35.23 21.18
N SER A 114 -20.22 35.63 20.91
CA SER A 114 -21.17 36.05 21.95
C SER A 114 -21.55 34.91 22.92
N ILE A 115 -21.22 33.65 22.58
CA ILE A 115 -21.45 32.46 23.41
C ILE A 115 -20.71 32.55 24.76
N VAL A 116 -19.50 33.13 24.79
CA VAL A 116 -18.69 33.19 26.02
C VAL A 116 -18.90 34.50 26.78
N LYS A 117 -19.20 35.60 26.08
CA LYS A 117 -19.31 36.94 26.66
C LYS A 117 -20.67 37.24 27.28
N SER A 118 -21.73 36.66 26.72
CA SER A 118 -23.08 36.84 27.23
C SER A 118 -23.27 35.79 28.33
N GLY A 119 -23.07 36.16 29.60
CA GLY A 119 -23.12 35.28 30.79
C GLY A 119 -24.47 34.60 31.09
N ARG A 120 -25.32 34.44 30.07
CA ARG A 120 -26.49 33.56 30.08
C ARG A 120 -26.04 32.17 29.62
N TRP A 121 -26.63 31.11 30.16
CA TRP A 121 -26.42 29.75 29.67
C TRP A 121 -26.83 29.65 28.20
N ASN A 122 -25.88 29.93 27.30
CA ASN A 122 -26.13 29.94 25.87
C ASN A 122 -26.35 28.50 25.43
N GLN A 123 -27.54 28.23 24.90
CA GLN A 123 -28.01 26.89 24.51
C GLN A 123 -27.06 26.19 23.52
N LEU A 124 -26.28 26.96 22.76
CA LEU A 124 -25.28 26.49 21.79
C LEU A 124 -23.87 26.25 22.36
N LEU A 125 -23.59 26.64 23.61
CA LEU A 125 -22.26 26.45 24.21
C LEU A 125 -21.89 24.96 24.30
N VAL A 126 -22.82 24.14 24.81
CA VAL A 126 -22.58 22.70 24.99
C VAL A 126 -22.34 22.00 23.65
N PRO A 127 -23.20 22.15 22.62
CA PRO A 127 -22.91 21.62 21.28
C PRO A 127 -21.58 22.08 20.71
N THR A 128 -21.23 23.36 20.88
CA THR A 128 -19.99 23.92 20.33
C THR A 128 -18.76 23.30 20.98
N VAL A 129 -18.74 23.19 22.32
CA VAL A 129 -17.61 22.59 23.05
C VAL A 129 -17.48 21.11 22.71
N LEU A 130 -18.58 20.36 22.67
CA LEU A 130 -18.55 18.94 22.29
C LEU A 130 -18.00 18.77 20.88
N MET A 131 -18.51 19.52 19.90
CA MET A 131 -18.02 19.47 18.52
C MET A 131 -16.56 19.90 18.40
N PHE A 132 -16.12 20.89 19.18
CA PHE A 132 -14.73 21.32 19.21
C PHE A 132 -13.81 20.19 19.70
N LEU A 133 -14.18 19.52 20.79
CA LEU A 133 -13.42 18.37 21.31
C LEU A 133 -13.31 17.24 20.28
N VAL A 134 -14.42 16.89 19.61
CA VAL A 134 -14.39 15.87 18.55
C VAL A 134 -13.50 16.32 17.38
N GLY A 135 -13.58 17.59 16.97
CA GLY A 135 -12.75 18.15 15.91
C GLY A 135 -11.25 18.07 16.22
N VAL A 136 -10.86 18.43 17.45
CA VAL A 136 -9.47 18.32 17.94
C VAL A 136 -9.02 16.86 17.93
N LEU A 137 -9.84 15.94 18.43
CA LEU A 137 -9.51 14.51 18.47
C LEU A 137 -9.29 13.97 17.05
N LYS A 138 -10.23 14.19 16.12
CA LYS A 138 -10.11 13.68 14.74
C LYS A 138 -8.93 14.26 13.97
N PHE A 139 -8.62 15.54 14.15
CA PHE A 139 -7.47 16.16 13.52
C PHE A 139 -6.14 15.70 14.16
N GLY A 140 -6.15 15.47 15.48
CA GLY A 140 -5.06 14.79 16.19
C GLY A 140 -4.81 13.39 15.66
N GLU A 141 -5.86 12.57 15.51
CA GLU A 141 -5.79 11.22 14.94
C GLU A 141 -5.17 11.23 13.55
N ARG A 142 -5.62 12.11 12.65
CA ARG A 142 -5.03 12.26 11.31
C ARG A 142 -3.54 12.57 11.39
N THR A 143 -3.15 13.54 12.22
CA THR A 143 -1.74 13.93 12.37
C THR A 143 -0.88 12.79 12.92
N TRP A 144 -1.40 12.03 13.89
CA TRP A 144 -0.72 10.86 14.45
C TRP A 144 -0.56 9.76 13.41
N THR A 145 -1.61 9.47 12.63
CA THR A 145 -1.57 8.43 11.59
C THR A 145 -0.57 8.77 10.48
N LEU A 146 -0.50 10.03 10.05
CA LEU A 146 0.51 10.49 9.08
C LEU A 146 1.94 10.31 9.63
N ARG A 147 2.15 10.64 10.92
CA ARG A 147 3.44 10.41 11.58
C ARG A 147 3.78 8.93 11.66
N TYR A 148 2.82 8.06 11.95
CA TYR A 148 3.03 6.61 12.01
C TYR A 148 3.37 6.03 10.62
N GLY A 149 2.70 6.52 9.58
CA GLY A 149 2.91 6.09 8.19
C GLY A 149 4.13 6.70 7.49
N SER A 150 4.86 7.61 8.13
CA SER A 150 6.09 8.19 7.57
C SER A 150 7.22 7.16 7.61
N GLN A 151 8.05 7.11 6.58
CA GLN A 151 9.05 6.06 6.37
C GLN A 151 10.01 5.94 7.56
N ASP A 152 10.53 7.06 8.06
CA ASP A 152 11.47 7.07 9.19
C ASP A 152 10.85 6.48 10.46
N LYS A 153 9.61 6.86 10.77
CA LYS A 153 8.91 6.43 11.99
C LYS A 153 8.40 5.00 11.88
N PHE A 154 7.95 4.61 10.69
CA PHE A 154 7.58 3.25 10.40
C PHE A 154 8.80 2.32 10.49
N ARG A 155 9.98 2.75 10.02
CA ARG A 155 11.25 2.02 10.16
C ARG A 155 11.67 1.90 11.63
N GLU A 156 11.74 3.01 12.36
CA GLU A 156 12.08 3.01 13.80
C GLU A 156 11.17 2.07 14.60
N PHE A 157 9.87 2.05 14.29
CA PHE A 157 8.93 1.12 14.90
C PHE A 157 9.26 -0.35 14.60
N MET A 158 9.72 -0.68 13.39
CA MET A 158 10.11 -2.06 13.07
C MET A 158 11.45 -2.46 13.71
N GLU A 159 12.38 -1.52 13.86
CA GLU A 159 13.66 -1.73 14.55
C GLU A 159 13.42 -2.05 16.02
N ASN A 160 12.57 -1.28 16.72
CA ASN A 160 12.23 -1.55 18.12
C ASN A 160 11.58 -2.93 18.33
N ILE A 161 10.73 -3.38 17.40
CA ILE A 161 10.13 -4.72 17.47
C ILE A 161 11.21 -5.80 17.28
N GLU A 162 12.22 -5.57 16.43
CA GLU A 162 13.32 -6.52 16.26
C GLU A 162 14.13 -6.64 17.56
N GLU A 163 14.47 -5.52 18.20
CA GLU A 163 15.21 -5.49 19.46
C GLU A 163 14.46 -6.21 20.61
N GLU A 164 13.15 -5.97 20.75
CA GLU A 164 12.32 -6.67 21.74
C GLU A 164 12.33 -8.18 21.49
N THR A 165 12.22 -8.61 20.23
CA THR A 165 12.24 -10.05 19.90
C THR A 165 13.60 -10.71 20.11
N GLU A 166 14.72 -10.00 19.89
CA GLU A 166 16.07 -10.52 20.14
C GLU A 166 16.31 -10.69 21.66
N TYR A 167 15.89 -9.70 22.46
CA TYR A 167 15.96 -9.76 23.93
C TYR A 167 15.16 -10.94 24.51
N ASP A 168 13.92 -11.14 24.05
CA ASP A 168 13.07 -12.25 24.52
C ASP A 168 13.69 -13.61 24.19
N VAL A 169 14.30 -13.77 23.01
CA VAL A 169 14.96 -15.01 22.60
C VAL A 169 16.22 -15.27 23.43
N GLU A 170 17.03 -14.23 23.70
CA GLU A 170 18.19 -14.35 24.57
C GLU A 170 17.82 -14.70 26.02
N ALA A 171 16.74 -14.09 26.55
CA ALA A 171 16.23 -14.42 27.87
C ALA A 171 15.78 -15.89 27.97
N VAL A 172 15.06 -16.40 26.96
CA VAL A 172 14.64 -17.81 26.91
C VAL A 172 15.84 -18.76 26.78
N ASN A 173 16.83 -18.44 25.94
CA ASN A 173 18.03 -19.26 25.78
C ASN A 173 18.88 -19.30 27.06
N ASN A 174 19.02 -18.18 27.77
CA ASN A 174 19.73 -18.11 29.04
C ASN A 174 19.00 -18.89 30.16
N THR A 175 17.67 -18.95 30.12
CA THR A 175 16.86 -19.72 31.09
C THR A 175 16.96 -21.24 30.84
N ASN A 176 17.07 -21.66 29.57
CA ASN A 176 17.22 -23.07 29.19
C ASN A 176 18.61 -23.65 29.54
N HIS A 177 19.64 -22.82 29.70
CA HIS A 177 20.96 -23.26 30.17
C HIS A 177 21.02 -23.53 31.69
N HIS A 178 20.07 -23.04 32.49
CA HIS A 178 20.06 -23.22 33.95
C HIS A 178 19.10 -24.31 34.47
N THR A 179 18.32 -24.97 33.61
CA THR A 179 17.27 -25.93 34.01
C THR A 179 17.60 -27.42 33.74
N THR A 180 18.87 -27.77 33.52
CA THR A 180 19.31 -29.18 33.58
C THR A 180 19.93 -29.51 34.93
N SER A 181 19.17 -29.35 36.02
CA SER A 181 19.40 -29.99 37.33
C SER A 181 18.23 -29.68 38.26
N THR A 182 17.73 -30.72 38.92
CA THR A 182 16.84 -30.73 40.09
C THR A 182 15.36 -30.33 39.91
N THR A 183 14.52 -31.36 39.92
CA THR A 183 13.10 -31.38 40.31
C THR A 183 12.88 -30.92 41.75
N THR A 184 11.95 -29.99 41.98
CA THR A 184 10.76 -30.08 42.89
C THR A 184 10.03 -28.73 42.98
N GLU A 185 8.77 -28.73 42.53
CA GLU A 185 7.54 -28.11 43.07
C GLU A 185 7.50 -26.68 43.70
N VAL A 186 6.50 -25.91 43.20
CA VAL A 186 5.73 -24.78 43.81
C VAL A 186 6.51 -23.43 43.88
N GLU A 187 6.11 -22.29 43.30
CA GLU A 187 4.82 -21.58 43.34
C GLU A 187 4.81 -20.35 42.39
N SER A 188 3.59 -19.87 42.08
CA SER A 188 3.19 -18.50 41.70
C SER A 188 3.36 -18.01 40.25
N GLU A 189 2.23 -18.13 39.53
CA GLU A 189 1.82 -17.38 38.35
C GLU A 189 1.54 -15.90 38.69
N ALA A 190 2.23 -14.98 38.03
CA ALA A 190 1.75 -13.65 37.61
C ALA A 190 2.90 -12.97 36.84
N ASP A 191 2.58 -12.17 35.83
CA ASP A 191 3.49 -11.22 35.15
C ASP A 191 4.26 -11.66 33.89
N VAL A 192 3.80 -12.69 33.15
CA VAL A 192 4.29 -12.96 31.76
C VAL A 192 3.16 -12.87 30.70
N GLU A 193 1.97 -12.39 31.06
CA GLU A 193 0.77 -12.49 30.22
C GLU A 193 0.42 -11.23 29.37
N ALA A 194 1.37 -10.31 29.16
CA ALA A 194 1.12 -9.06 28.43
C ALA A 194 1.74 -9.03 27.01
N ALA A 195 2.85 -9.71 26.75
CA ALA A 195 3.51 -9.72 25.43
C ALA A 195 3.02 -10.85 24.49
N ASN A 196 2.44 -11.93 25.04
CA ASN A 196 1.97 -13.09 24.25
C ASN A 196 0.53 -13.00 23.72
N LYS A 197 -0.12 -11.83 23.79
CA LYS A 197 -1.55 -11.67 23.45
C LYS A 197 -1.86 -11.39 21.98
N THR A 198 -0.90 -11.42 21.07
CA THR A 198 -1.16 -11.20 19.62
C THR A 198 -0.83 -12.40 18.74
N THR A 199 -0.30 -13.49 19.30
CA THR A 199 0.00 -14.70 18.53
C THR A 199 -1.20 -15.63 18.51
N CYS A 200 -1.78 -15.85 17.33
CA CYS A 200 -2.80 -16.88 17.15
C CYS A 200 -2.13 -18.26 17.37
N ASN A 201 -2.22 -18.79 18.59
CA ASN A 201 -1.78 -20.15 18.93
C ASN A 201 -2.66 -21.16 18.20
N THR A 202 -2.34 -21.44 16.94
CA THR A 202 -2.97 -22.47 16.10
C THR A 202 -1.91 -23.20 15.29
N THR A 203 -0.75 -23.46 15.90
CA THR A 203 0.34 -24.20 15.28
C THR A 203 0.20 -25.72 15.41
N SER A 204 -0.67 -26.24 16.29
CA SER A 204 -0.74 -27.70 16.55
C SER A 204 -1.89 -28.46 15.89
N THR A 205 -2.80 -27.83 15.13
CA THR A 205 -3.98 -28.53 14.57
C THR A 205 -4.11 -28.50 13.04
N ILE A 206 -3.20 -27.83 12.30
CA ILE A 206 -3.40 -27.57 10.86
C ILE A 206 -2.84 -28.68 9.95
N ASP A 207 -2.03 -29.60 10.45
CA ASP A 207 -1.42 -30.65 9.61
C ASP A 207 -2.40 -31.70 9.05
N LYS A 208 -3.72 -31.62 9.34
CA LYS A 208 -4.70 -32.62 8.90
C LYS A 208 -5.91 -32.12 8.10
N ASP A 209 -6.15 -30.81 7.94
CA ASP A 209 -7.49 -30.33 7.56
C ASP A 209 -7.61 -29.71 6.15
N ILE A 210 -6.68 -29.95 5.21
CA ILE A 210 -6.80 -29.38 3.85
C ILE A 210 -7.73 -30.19 2.93
N GLU A 211 -8.17 -31.40 3.31
CA GLU A 211 -9.00 -32.27 2.46
C GLU A 211 -10.39 -32.58 3.05
N VAL A 212 -11.36 -31.66 2.99
CA VAL A 212 -12.80 -32.01 3.00
C VAL A 212 -13.59 -30.92 2.28
N GLU A 213 -14.36 -31.28 1.24
CA GLU A 213 -15.09 -30.37 0.35
C GLU A 213 -16.58 -30.23 0.76
N SER A 214 -17.16 -29.04 0.52
CA SER A 214 -18.57 -28.59 0.68
C SER A 214 -18.97 -27.77 1.93
N GLU A 215 -18.30 -27.88 3.08
CA GLU A 215 -18.32 -26.86 4.17
C GLU A 215 -17.00 -26.05 4.23
N ALA A 216 -16.15 -26.28 3.23
CA ALA A 216 -14.72 -25.97 3.19
C ALA A 216 -14.41 -24.49 3.00
N ASP A 217 -15.14 -23.76 2.14
CA ASP A 217 -14.66 -22.47 1.63
C ASP A 217 -14.61 -21.38 2.70
N VAL A 218 -15.54 -21.40 3.66
CA VAL A 218 -15.55 -20.45 4.78
C VAL A 218 -14.38 -20.72 5.71
N HIS A 219 -14.21 -21.98 6.09
CA HIS A 219 -13.13 -22.40 6.98
C HIS A 219 -11.75 -22.17 6.33
N LYS A 220 -11.65 -22.43 5.04
CA LYS A 220 -10.45 -22.22 4.21
C LYS A 220 -10.08 -20.73 4.15
N TRP A 221 -11.02 -19.84 3.85
CA TRP A 221 -10.76 -18.39 3.87
C TRP A 221 -10.33 -17.90 5.25
N GLU A 222 -10.98 -18.38 6.33
CA GLU A 222 -10.61 -18.01 7.69
C GLU A 222 -9.18 -18.42 8.07
N ILE A 223 -8.75 -19.61 7.64
CA ILE A 223 -7.37 -20.09 7.85
C ILE A 223 -6.40 -19.21 7.07
N LEU A 224 -6.70 -18.93 5.79
CA LEU A 224 -5.86 -18.07 4.95
C LEU A 224 -5.74 -16.66 5.53
N LEU A 225 -6.84 -16.07 6.02
CA LEU A 225 -6.85 -14.76 6.67
C LEU A 225 -5.98 -14.73 7.93
N CYS A 226 -6.13 -15.73 8.82
CA CYS A 226 -5.30 -15.79 10.04
C CYS A 226 -3.81 -15.97 9.71
N LYS A 227 -3.48 -16.78 8.70
CA LYS A 227 -2.09 -16.96 8.26
C LYS A 227 -1.53 -15.69 7.64
N ALA A 228 -2.29 -15.02 6.76
CA ALA A 228 -1.92 -13.75 6.15
C ALA A 228 -1.69 -12.66 7.22
N HIS A 229 -2.56 -12.56 8.22
CA HIS A 229 -2.38 -11.60 9.31
C HIS A 229 -1.11 -11.87 10.14
N ASN A 230 -0.82 -13.13 10.46
CA ASN A 230 0.42 -13.50 11.13
C ASN A 230 1.65 -13.14 10.28
N PHE A 231 1.61 -13.40 8.97
CA PHE A 231 2.71 -13.07 8.07
C PHE A 231 2.89 -11.57 7.86
N TYR A 232 1.80 -10.80 7.82
CA TYR A 232 1.84 -9.34 7.70
C TYR A 232 2.78 -8.70 8.72
N HIS A 233 2.76 -9.15 9.99
CA HIS A 233 3.61 -8.62 11.04
C HIS A 233 5.12 -8.79 10.76
N THR A 234 5.49 -9.88 10.06
CA THR A 234 6.86 -10.19 9.65
C THR A 234 7.22 -9.51 8.34
N PHE A 235 6.40 -9.68 7.29
CA PHE A 235 6.72 -9.29 5.93
C PHE A 235 6.51 -7.79 5.65
N ARG A 236 5.80 -7.04 6.50
CA ARG A 236 5.75 -5.56 6.41
C ARG A 236 7.11 -4.89 6.58
N ARG A 237 8.09 -5.56 7.20
CA ARG A 237 9.49 -5.10 7.32
C ARG A 237 10.14 -4.89 5.95
N LEU A 238 9.71 -5.65 4.93
CA LEU A 238 10.21 -5.51 3.56
C LEU A 238 9.95 -4.12 2.96
N ILE A 239 8.88 -3.45 3.36
CA ILE A 239 8.51 -2.12 2.84
C ILE A 239 9.58 -1.07 3.17
N VAL A 240 10.26 -1.23 4.31
CA VAL A 240 11.36 -0.35 4.73
C VAL A 240 12.72 -0.91 4.38
N ASP A 241 12.80 -1.86 3.44
CA ASP A 241 14.05 -2.50 3.02
C ASP A 241 14.83 -3.18 4.17
N GLN A 242 14.12 -3.60 5.23
CA GLN A 242 14.71 -4.35 6.34
C GLN A 242 14.78 -5.84 5.98
N MET A 243 15.92 -6.46 6.27
CA MET A 243 16.15 -7.88 5.98
C MET A 243 15.34 -8.78 6.92
N LEU A 244 14.72 -9.81 6.35
CA LEU A 244 14.04 -10.89 7.05
C LEU A 244 15.04 -11.90 7.62
N THR A 245 14.63 -12.64 8.65
CA THR A 245 15.47 -13.70 9.25
C THR A 245 15.28 -15.04 8.56
N ARG A 246 16.22 -15.97 8.74
CA ARG A 246 16.08 -17.35 8.27
C ARG A 246 14.90 -18.07 8.92
N ASN A 247 14.58 -17.72 10.17
CA ASN A 247 13.43 -18.26 10.89
C ASN A 247 12.09 -17.88 10.22
N ASP A 248 11.95 -16.63 9.77
CA ASP A 248 10.77 -16.13 9.08
C ASP A 248 10.50 -16.90 7.78
N ARG A 249 11.57 -17.21 7.05
CA ARG A 249 11.52 -18.07 5.86
C ARG A 249 11.06 -19.49 6.17
N ASN A 250 11.64 -20.10 7.21
CA ASN A 250 11.32 -21.48 7.58
C ASN A 250 9.86 -21.64 8.04
N LYS A 251 9.24 -20.56 8.54
CA LYS A 251 7.80 -20.52 8.89
C LYS A 251 6.89 -20.36 7.67
N SER A 252 7.26 -19.50 6.72
CA SER A 252 6.43 -19.15 5.55
C SER A 252 6.52 -20.17 4.41
N LYS A 253 7.74 -20.60 4.06
CA LYS A 253 8.00 -21.45 2.89
C LYS A 253 7.19 -22.76 2.87
N PRO A 254 7.15 -23.57 3.93
CA PRO A 254 6.40 -24.83 3.91
C PRO A 254 4.90 -24.64 3.67
N PHE A 255 4.35 -23.52 4.15
CA PHE A 255 2.95 -23.17 3.95
C PHE A 255 2.69 -22.85 2.47
N PHE A 256 3.48 -21.96 1.86
CA PHE A 256 3.32 -21.60 0.44
C PHE A 256 3.61 -22.76 -0.52
N MET A 257 4.52 -23.68 -0.17
CA MET A 257 4.77 -24.87 -0.99
C MET A 257 3.52 -25.78 -1.11
N LYS A 258 2.67 -25.84 -0.06
CA LYS A 258 1.44 -26.63 -0.03
C LYS A 258 0.25 -25.96 -0.75
N LEU A 259 0.28 -24.65 -0.98
CA LEU A 259 -0.84 -23.91 -1.57
C LEU A 259 -0.92 -24.04 -3.09
N GLU A 260 -2.13 -23.87 -3.64
CA GLU A 260 -2.35 -23.58 -5.06
C GLU A 260 -2.08 -22.10 -5.36
N ALA A 261 -1.81 -21.77 -6.64
CA ALA A 261 -1.50 -20.40 -7.06
C ALA A 261 -2.57 -19.39 -6.65
N LYS A 262 -3.84 -19.70 -6.87
CA LYS A 262 -4.95 -18.82 -6.51
C LYS A 262 -4.97 -18.49 -5.01
N GLN A 263 -4.69 -19.49 -4.16
CA GLN A 263 -4.65 -19.31 -2.71
C GLN A 263 -3.41 -18.52 -2.27
N ALA A 264 -2.25 -18.78 -2.88
CA ALA A 264 -1.02 -18.04 -2.57
C ALA A 264 -1.15 -16.55 -2.91
N PHE A 265 -1.72 -16.23 -4.07
CA PHE A 265 -2.03 -14.85 -4.43
C PHE A 265 -3.05 -14.21 -3.48
N GLN A 266 -4.05 -14.97 -3.01
CA GLN A 266 -5.04 -14.47 -2.05
C GLN A 266 -4.43 -14.13 -0.69
N VAL A 267 -3.49 -14.94 -0.18
CA VAL A 267 -2.77 -14.64 1.08
C VAL A 267 -2.00 -13.33 0.94
N ILE A 268 -1.27 -13.16 -0.16
CA ILE A 268 -0.49 -11.95 -0.43
C ILE A 268 -1.40 -10.74 -0.65
N GLU A 269 -2.52 -10.92 -1.33
CA GLU A 269 -3.52 -9.88 -1.51
C GLU A 269 -3.99 -9.32 -0.16
N ILE A 270 -4.27 -10.19 0.81
CA ILE A 270 -4.64 -9.80 2.18
C ILE A 270 -3.47 -9.08 2.86
N GLU A 271 -2.25 -9.60 2.79
CA GLU A 271 -1.06 -8.96 3.39
C GLU A 271 -0.82 -7.55 2.85
N LEU A 272 -0.86 -7.38 1.53
CA LEU A 272 -0.70 -6.08 0.87
C LEU A 272 -1.84 -5.13 1.24
N SER A 273 -3.05 -5.64 1.47
CA SER A 273 -4.17 -4.83 1.95
C SER A 273 -3.97 -4.31 3.37
N LEU A 274 -3.39 -5.13 4.25
CA LEU A 274 -3.04 -4.73 5.62
C LEU A 274 -1.90 -3.70 5.62
N ILE A 275 -0.93 -3.84 4.70
CA ILE A 275 0.11 -2.83 4.49
C ILE A 275 -0.49 -1.52 3.97
N TYR A 276 -1.44 -1.59 3.03
CA TYR A 276 -2.16 -0.41 2.56
C TYR A 276 -2.91 0.28 3.70
N GLU A 277 -3.67 -0.48 4.50
CA GLU A 277 -4.37 0.03 5.67
C GLU A 277 -3.39 0.70 6.64
N ALA A 278 -2.19 0.15 6.82
CA ALA A 278 -1.18 0.70 7.71
C ALA A 278 -0.56 2.02 7.22
N LEU A 279 -0.42 2.22 5.92
CA LEU A 279 0.29 3.36 5.35
C LEU A 279 -0.61 4.50 4.86
N TYR A 280 -1.84 4.20 4.45
CA TYR A 280 -2.72 5.16 3.76
C TYR A 280 -4.05 5.44 4.47
N THR A 281 -4.32 4.78 5.59
CA THR A 281 -5.59 4.92 6.31
C THR A 281 -5.37 5.15 7.80
N LYS A 282 -6.44 5.49 8.54
CA LYS A 282 -6.36 5.62 10.00
C LYS A 282 -6.34 4.27 10.74
N ALA A 283 -6.41 3.14 10.02
CA ALA A 283 -6.54 1.80 10.59
C ALA A 283 -5.59 1.50 11.78
N PRO A 284 -4.27 1.83 11.72
CA PRO A 284 -3.34 1.52 12.83
C PRO A 284 -3.74 2.10 14.17
N LEU A 285 -4.39 3.27 14.18
CA LEU A 285 -4.84 3.93 15.40
C LEU A 285 -6.28 3.50 15.73
N VAL A 286 -7.10 3.39 14.71
CA VAL A 286 -8.53 3.09 14.79
C VAL A 286 -8.83 1.74 15.44
N TYR A 287 -8.10 0.68 15.08
CA TYR A 287 -8.37 -0.67 15.58
C TYR A 287 -7.73 -0.94 16.95
N THR A 288 -7.12 0.07 17.58
CA THR A 288 -6.61 -0.03 18.95
C THR A 288 -7.72 0.25 19.97
N VAL A 289 -7.55 -0.23 21.21
CA VAL A 289 -8.52 0.03 22.30
C VAL A 289 -8.77 1.54 22.50
N PRO A 290 -7.73 2.42 22.54
CA PRO A 290 -7.94 3.87 22.59
C PRO A 290 -8.71 4.42 21.37
N GLY A 291 -8.43 3.93 20.16
CA GLY A 291 -9.14 4.35 18.95
C GLY A 291 -10.63 4.01 18.97
N VAL A 292 -10.99 2.81 19.45
CA VAL A 292 -12.38 2.41 19.65
C VAL A 292 -13.07 3.31 20.68
N CYS A 293 -12.38 3.67 21.77
CA CYS A 293 -12.89 4.61 22.76
C CYS A 293 -13.10 6.01 22.16
N PHE A 294 -12.16 6.54 21.37
CA PHE A 294 -12.29 7.84 20.72
C PHE A 294 -13.44 7.89 19.71
N ARG A 295 -13.67 6.80 18.97
CA ARG A 295 -14.83 6.66 18.06
C ARG A 295 -16.15 6.67 18.80
N ALA A 296 -16.27 5.90 19.88
CA ALA A 296 -17.47 5.87 20.71
C ALA A 296 -17.73 7.26 21.32
N LEU A 297 -16.67 7.93 21.78
CA LEU A 297 -16.74 9.30 22.30
C LEU A 297 -17.18 10.30 21.21
N ALA A 298 -16.61 10.22 20.01
CA ALA A 298 -16.97 11.08 18.89
C ALA A 298 -18.45 10.93 18.50
N PHE A 299 -18.93 9.69 18.34
CA PHE A 299 -20.32 9.40 18.02
C PHE A 299 -21.28 9.88 19.11
N THR A 300 -20.95 9.65 20.39
CA THR A 300 -21.78 10.13 21.51
C THR A 300 -21.80 11.65 21.59
N PHE A 301 -20.68 12.33 21.38
CA PHE A 301 -20.62 13.79 21.40
C PHE A 301 -21.38 14.44 20.24
N ILE A 302 -21.31 13.87 19.03
CA ILE A 302 -22.07 14.37 17.87
C ILE A 302 -23.57 14.14 18.07
N THR A 303 -23.99 12.97 18.58
CA THR A 303 -25.41 12.68 18.87
C THR A 303 -25.98 13.59 19.96
N ILE A 304 -25.22 13.84 21.03
CA ILE A 304 -25.60 14.79 22.08
C ILE A 304 -25.70 16.21 21.49
N SER A 305 -24.73 16.64 20.68
CA SER A 305 -24.75 17.97 20.04
C SER A 305 -25.96 18.15 19.14
N PHE A 306 -26.33 17.13 18.36
CA PHE A 306 -27.54 17.13 17.54
C PHE A 306 -28.82 17.21 18.39
N PHE A 307 -28.91 16.44 19.48
CA PHE A 307 -30.06 16.47 20.37
C PHE A 307 -30.23 17.84 21.03
N PHE A 308 -29.14 18.42 21.55
CA PHE A 308 -29.16 19.77 22.12
C PHE A 308 -29.61 20.81 21.09
N PHE A 309 -29.08 20.77 19.87
CA PHE A 309 -29.51 21.68 18.81
C PHE A 309 -31.00 21.49 18.42
N GLN A 310 -31.48 20.26 18.39
CA GLN A 310 -32.84 19.95 17.96
C GLN A 310 -33.90 20.35 18.99
N PHE A 311 -33.64 20.13 20.29
CA PHE A 311 -34.64 20.21 21.36
C PHE A 311 -34.43 21.35 22.35
N ILE A 312 -33.20 21.84 22.52
CA ILE A 312 -32.87 22.84 23.54
C ILE A 312 -32.65 24.22 22.93
N THR A 313 -32.10 24.29 21.71
CA THR A 313 -31.86 25.56 21.02
C THR A 313 -33.15 26.16 20.46
N ASP A 314 -33.42 27.42 20.81
CA ASP A 314 -34.51 28.20 20.24
C ASP A 314 -34.20 28.61 18.78
N LYS A 315 -34.87 27.95 17.84
CA LYS A 315 -34.65 28.11 16.39
C LYS A 315 -35.19 29.43 15.85
N SER A 316 -36.15 30.06 16.55
CA SER A 316 -36.76 31.32 16.12
C SER A 316 -35.76 32.49 16.04
N ARG A 317 -34.59 32.33 16.65
CA ARG A 317 -33.52 33.33 16.70
C ARG A 317 -32.60 33.38 15.46
N TYR A 318 -32.74 32.43 14.53
CA TYR A 318 -31.80 32.24 13.42
C TYR A 318 -32.51 32.25 12.06
N ASN A 319 -31.78 32.61 11.01
CA ASN A 319 -32.27 32.58 9.65
C ASN A 319 -32.43 31.13 9.14
N ASP A 320 -33.41 30.88 8.28
CA ASP A 320 -33.71 29.55 7.73
C ASP A 320 -32.51 28.93 7.00
N ILE A 321 -31.72 29.77 6.32
CA ILE A 321 -30.49 29.34 5.62
C ILE A 321 -29.44 28.86 6.62
N ASP A 322 -29.20 29.60 7.70
CA ASP A 322 -28.19 29.26 8.72
C ASP A 322 -28.61 27.99 9.50
N LEU A 323 -29.91 27.82 9.73
CA LEU A 323 -30.50 26.60 10.28
C LEU A 323 -30.28 25.42 9.33
N ALA A 324 -30.56 25.59 8.03
CA ALA A 324 -30.36 24.54 7.04
C ALA A 324 -28.90 24.09 6.96
N ILE A 325 -27.95 25.04 6.93
CA ILE A 325 -26.50 24.75 6.96
C ILE A 325 -26.14 23.93 8.21
N THR A 326 -26.61 24.36 9.38
CA THR A 326 -26.31 23.69 10.65
C THR A 326 -26.86 22.27 10.71
N TYR A 327 -28.07 22.05 10.19
CA TYR A 327 -28.65 20.71 10.05
C TYR A 327 -27.86 19.81 9.10
N VAL A 328 -27.45 20.34 7.94
CA VAL A 328 -26.64 19.59 6.97
C VAL A 328 -25.31 19.17 7.60
N LEU A 329 -24.65 20.05 8.36
CA LEU A 329 -23.40 19.74 9.06
C LEU A 329 -23.59 18.66 10.14
N LEU A 330 -24.59 18.79 11.01
CA LEU A 330 -24.85 17.85 12.11
C LEU A 330 -25.29 16.47 11.61
N VAL A 331 -26.27 16.43 10.69
CA VAL A 331 -26.79 15.17 10.13
C VAL A 331 -25.73 14.51 9.26
N GLY A 332 -25.01 15.29 8.44
CA GLY A 332 -23.90 14.78 7.63
C GLY A 332 -22.81 14.14 8.48
N ALA A 333 -22.38 14.80 9.56
CA ALA A 333 -21.41 14.24 10.49
C ALA A 333 -21.92 12.94 11.15
N LEU A 334 -23.18 12.91 11.59
CA LEU A 334 -23.78 11.72 12.19
C LEU A 334 -23.80 10.53 11.22
N VAL A 335 -24.18 10.77 9.96
CA VAL A 335 -24.21 9.75 8.91
C VAL A 335 -22.80 9.24 8.61
N LEU A 336 -21.81 10.13 8.52
CA LEU A 336 -20.41 9.74 8.28
C LEU A 336 -19.84 8.92 9.44
N GLU A 337 -20.11 9.29 10.69
CA GLU A 337 -19.69 8.48 11.85
C GLU A 337 -20.41 7.13 11.89
N LEU A 338 -21.71 7.09 11.61
CA LEU A 338 -22.45 5.83 11.54
C LEU A 338 -21.88 4.91 10.47
N TYR A 339 -21.58 5.46 9.29
CA TYR A 339 -20.94 4.73 8.20
C TYR A 339 -19.55 4.21 8.59
N ALA A 340 -18.72 5.03 9.23
CA ALA A 340 -17.40 4.60 9.71
C ALA A 340 -17.50 3.48 10.77
N ASN A 341 -18.48 3.54 11.67
CA ASN A 341 -18.75 2.47 12.64
C ASN A 341 -19.20 1.17 11.95
N ILE A 342 -20.05 1.26 10.93
CA ILE A 342 -20.45 0.10 10.12
C ILE A 342 -19.23 -0.53 9.44
N LEU A 343 -18.38 0.27 8.77
CA LEU A 343 -17.14 -0.24 8.15
C LEU A 343 -16.21 -0.93 9.16
N HIS A 344 -16.09 -0.36 10.36
CA HIS A 344 -15.27 -0.93 11.42
C HIS A 344 -15.80 -2.29 11.91
N ILE A 345 -17.12 -2.39 12.11
CA ILE A 345 -17.82 -3.61 12.52
C ILE A 345 -17.58 -4.73 11.48
N PHE A 346 -17.73 -4.44 10.19
CA PHE A 346 -17.58 -5.43 9.10
C PHE A 346 -16.15 -5.55 8.54
N SER A 347 -15.14 -5.11 9.30
CA SER A 347 -13.74 -5.20 8.88
C SER A 347 -13.11 -6.56 9.23
N ASP A 348 -12.14 -6.98 8.43
CA ASP A 348 -11.36 -8.21 8.66
C ASP A 348 -10.61 -8.16 9.99
N GLN A 349 -10.15 -6.96 10.39
CA GLN A 349 -9.47 -6.79 11.68
C GLN A 349 -10.44 -6.94 12.86
N ALA A 350 -11.70 -6.50 12.71
CA ALA A 350 -12.73 -6.71 13.71
C ALA A 350 -13.13 -8.19 13.80
N PHE A 351 -13.18 -8.88 12.66
CA PHE A 351 -13.36 -10.33 12.61
C PHE A 351 -12.25 -11.07 13.36
N LEU A 352 -10.98 -10.73 13.10
CA LEU A 352 -9.82 -11.33 13.78
C LEU A 352 -9.83 -11.06 15.30
N TRP A 353 -10.15 -9.83 15.70
CA TRP A 353 -10.30 -9.46 17.12
C TRP A 353 -11.41 -10.25 17.81
N LEU A 354 -12.57 -10.44 17.16
CA LEU A 354 -13.68 -11.24 17.68
C LEU A 354 -13.32 -12.73 17.81
N LYS A 355 -12.56 -13.27 16.85
CA LYS A 355 -12.09 -14.66 16.87
C LYS A 355 -11.12 -14.91 18.03
N GLN A 356 -10.24 -13.96 18.31
CA GLN A 356 -9.29 -14.05 19.42
C GLN A 356 -9.97 -13.97 20.80
N SER A 357 -11.16 -13.36 20.87
CA SER A 357 -11.93 -13.28 22.12
C SER A 357 -12.54 -14.63 22.51
N ARG A 358 -12.05 -15.20 23.63
CA ARG A 358 -12.55 -16.44 24.26
C ARG A 358 -14.09 -16.49 24.39
N LYS A 359 -14.74 -15.34 24.58
CA LYS A 359 -16.21 -15.24 24.78
C LYS A 359 -17.02 -15.41 23.48
N PHE A 360 -16.45 -15.06 22.34
CA PHE A 360 -17.16 -15.03 21.05
C PHE A 360 -16.74 -16.14 20.08
N ASN A 361 -15.60 -16.79 20.33
CA ASN A 361 -15.11 -17.91 19.50
C ASN A 361 -16.13 -19.06 19.37
N ASN A 362 -16.92 -19.33 20.41
CA ASN A 362 -17.93 -20.40 20.40
C ASN A 362 -19.20 -20.05 19.61
N LYS A 363 -19.36 -18.80 19.13
CA LYS A 363 -20.55 -18.33 18.43
C LYS A 363 -20.29 -18.17 16.92
N ARG A 364 -20.14 -19.29 16.21
CA ARG A 364 -19.88 -19.33 14.75
C ARG A 364 -20.86 -18.52 13.90
N TRP A 365 -22.12 -18.38 14.32
CA TRP A 365 -23.11 -17.60 13.58
C TRP A 365 -22.82 -16.08 13.60
N LEU A 366 -22.22 -15.56 14.68
CA LEU A 366 -21.79 -14.16 14.75
C LEU A 366 -20.62 -13.92 13.81
N LEU A 367 -19.63 -14.81 13.82
CA LEU A 367 -18.47 -14.74 12.93
C LEU A 367 -18.87 -14.68 11.44
N ARG A 368 -19.93 -15.38 11.04
CA ARG A 368 -20.47 -15.33 9.66
C ARG A 368 -21.04 -13.97 9.27
N LEU A 369 -21.60 -13.20 10.21
CA LEU A 369 -22.13 -11.86 9.95
C LEU A 369 -21.01 -10.85 9.68
N PHE A 370 -19.84 -11.06 10.28
CA PHE A 370 -18.68 -10.19 10.14
C PHE A 370 -17.73 -10.62 9.00
N SER A 371 -17.91 -11.80 8.42
CA SER A 371 -17.08 -12.33 7.34
C SER A 371 -17.47 -11.70 6.01
N ASN A 372 -16.58 -10.90 5.42
CA ASN A 372 -16.78 -10.28 4.11
C ASN A 372 -16.02 -11.04 3.01
N LYS A 373 -16.59 -12.17 2.56
CA LYS A 373 -15.93 -13.09 1.63
C LYS A 373 -15.75 -12.55 0.21
N GLU A 374 -16.55 -11.57 -0.17
CA GLU A 374 -16.49 -10.94 -1.50
C GLU A 374 -15.60 -9.69 -1.52
N LYS A 375 -14.92 -9.39 -0.41
CA LYS A 375 -14.02 -8.26 -0.32
C LYS A 375 -12.86 -8.49 -1.30
N ARG A 376 -12.88 -7.73 -2.39
CA ARG A 376 -11.76 -7.60 -3.32
C ARG A 376 -10.80 -6.58 -2.72
N TYR A 377 -9.64 -7.04 -2.29
CA TYR A 377 -8.61 -6.15 -1.75
C TYR A 377 -7.77 -5.54 -2.86
N TRP A 378 -7.79 -6.17 -4.03
CA TRP A 378 -7.09 -5.75 -5.21
C TRP A 378 -7.99 -5.76 -6.45
N SER A 379 -7.58 -5.04 -7.49
CA SER A 379 -8.37 -4.87 -8.71
C SER A 379 -8.34 -6.08 -9.65
N HIS A 380 -7.42 -7.02 -9.43
CA HIS A 380 -7.08 -8.12 -10.34
C HIS A 380 -6.69 -7.69 -11.76
N ASN A 381 -6.38 -6.41 -11.97
CA ASN A 381 -5.93 -5.88 -13.24
C ASN A 381 -4.48 -5.42 -13.13
N MET A 382 -3.76 -5.52 -14.23
CA MET A 382 -2.47 -4.86 -14.41
C MET A 382 -2.50 -3.98 -15.64
N ALA A 383 -1.77 -2.86 -15.57
CA ALA A 383 -1.62 -2.00 -16.73
C ALA A 383 -0.60 -2.62 -17.68
N GLN A 384 -0.95 -2.72 -18.95
CA GLN A 384 -0.08 -3.15 -20.03
C GLN A 384 0.17 -1.99 -20.97
N TYR A 385 1.31 -2.03 -21.67
CA TYR A 385 1.56 -1.10 -22.75
C TYR A 385 0.62 -1.40 -23.93
N ASN A 386 -0.28 -0.47 -24.24
CA ASN A 386 -1.21 -0.59 -25.36
C ASN A 386 -0.82 0.34 -26.51
N ARG A 387 -0.68 -0.24 -27.69
CA ARG A 387 -0.32 0.43 -28.95
C ARG A 387 -1.52 1.01 -29.70
N HIS A 388 -2.75 0.56 -29.44
CA HIS A 388 -3.88 0.72 -30.38
C HIS A 388 -4.69 2.02 -30.31
N TYR A 389 -4.43 2.94 -29.38
CA TYR A 389 -5.28 4.12 -29.21
C TYR A 389 -4.51 5.45 -29.17
N VAL A 390 -4.26 6.04 -30.35
CA VAL A 390 -3.93 7.47 -30.43
C VAL A 390 -4.58 8.11 -31.67
N PRO A 391 -5.81 8.64 -31.59
CA PRO A 391 -6.31 9.55 -32.61
C PRO A 391 -5.52 10.87 -32.55
N TYR A 392 -4.77 11.15 -33.61
CA TYR A 392 -3.85 12.29 -33.75
C TYR A 392 -4.55 13.67 -33.73
N ASN A 393 -5.86 13.74 -33.96
CA ASN A 393 -6.53 14.99 -34.32
C ASN A 393 -7.18 15.76 -33.15
N LEU A 394 -7.25 15.20 -31.93
CA LEU A 394 -7.84 15.87 -30.75
C LEU A 394 -6.77 16.46 -29.81
N LYS A 395 -5.53 16.61 -30.30
CA LYS A 395 -4.34 16.39 -29.47
C LYS A 395 -3.60 17.64 -28.96
N GLU A 396 -3.86 18.84 -29.45
CA GLU A 396 -2.96 19.98 -29.14
C GLU A 396 -3.46 20.99 -28.10
N LYS A 397 -4.77 21.29 -28.00
CA LYS A 397 -5.20 22.48 -27.21
C LYS A 397 -5.60 22.21 -25.75
N ILE A 398 -6.16 21.05 -25.45
CA ILE A 398 -6.63 20.72 -24.08
C ILE A 398 -5.56 19.96 -23.29
N ILE A 399 -4.63 19.30 -23.99
CA ILE A 399 -3.68 18.31 -23.44
C ILE A 399 -2.43 18.97 -22.85
N GLN A 400 -1.95 20.10 -23.39
CA GLN A 400 -0.78 20.81 -22.83
C GLN A 400 -0.98 21.34 -21.41
N TRP A 401 -2.22 21.61 -21.00
CA TRP A 401 -2.51 22.13 -19.67
C TRP A 401 -2.44 21.07 -18.56
N ILE A 402 -2.47 19.78 -18.92
CA ILE A 402 -2.58 18.68 -17.97
C ILE A 402 -1.62 17.55 -18.42
N ASP A 403 -0.38 17.62 -17.94
CA ASP A 403 0.71 16.63 -18.10
C ASP A 403 0.34 15.20 -17.58
N LEU A 404 -0.87 15.03 -17.03
CA LEU A 404 -1.42 13.77 -16.50
C LEU A 404 -2.02 12.83 -17.56
N THR A 405 -2.03 13.17 -18.85
CA THR A 405 -2.87 12.47 -19.86
C THR A 405 -2.13 11.53 -20.82
N GLU A 406 -0.80 11.47 -20.87
CA GLU A 406 -0.10 10.58 -21.82
C GLU A 406 -0.08 9.10 -21.40
N GLU A 407 0.02 8.82 -20.10
CA GLU A 407 -0.06 7.45 -19.56
C GLU A 407 -1.42 6.80 -19.92
N PHE A 408 -2.48 7.61 -19.99
CA PHE A 408 -3.84 7.17 -20.26
C PHE A 408 -4.04 6.56 -21.66
N TYR A 409 -3.39 7.08 -22.69
CA TYR A 409 -3.59 6.59 -24.06
C TYR A 409 -2.69 5.40 -24.42
N MET A 410 -1.60 5.24 -23.68
CA MET A 410 -0.56 4.24 -23.96
C MET A 410 -0.65 3.03 -23.03
N THR A 411 -1.66 2.98 -22.15
CA THR A 411 -1.86 1.87 -21.21
C THR A 411 -3.27 1.30 -21.29
N GLU A 412 -3.38 -0.01 -21.10
CA GLU A 412 -4.64 -0.75 -21.01
C GLU A 412 -4.64 -1.56 -19.72
N ASP A 413 -5.71 -1.49 -18.95
CA ASP A 413 -5.89 -2.35 -17.79
C ASP A 413 -6.38 -3.72 -18.26
N VAL A 414 -5.53 -4.73 -18.15
CA VAL A 414 -5.82 -6.12 -18.53
C VAL A 414 -5.97 -6.97 -17.27
N PRO A 415 -7.02 -7.80 -17.16
CA PRO A 415 -7.19 -8.69 -16.02
C PRO A 415 -6.05 -9.71 -15.96
N ILE A 416 -5.53 -9.93 -14.76
CA ILE A 416 -4.55 -10.97 -14.47
C ILE A 416 -5.30 -12.29 -14.43
N THR A 417 -5.18 -13.04 -15.51
CA THR A 417 -5.85 -14.33 -15.66
C THR A 417 -5.31 -15.35 -14.65
N ASP A 418 -6.13 -16.33 -14.28
CA ASP A 418 -5.74 -17.34 -13.30
C ASP A 418 -4.62 -18.25 -13.86
N GLU A 419 -4.53 -18.39 -15.18
CA GLU A 419 -3.45 -19.08 -15.89
C GLU A 419 -2.12 -18.36 -15.71
N LEU A 420 -2.10 -17.02 -15.77
CA LEU A 420 -0.88 -16.24 -15.54
C LEU A 420 -0.39 -16.40 -14.10
N LYS A 421 -1.31 -16.32 -13.11
CA LYS A 421 -0.98 -16.53 -11.69
C LYS A 421 -0.40 -17.92 -11.47
N LYS A 422 -1.04 -18.93 -12.06
CA LYS A 422 -0.61 -20.32 -12.00
C LYS A 422 0.79 -20.49 -12.59
N PHE A 423 1.00 -20.00 -13.81
CA PHE A 423 2.30 -20.11 -14.49
C PHE A 423 3.43 -19.46 -13.69
N VAL A 424 3.26 -18.22 -13.22
CA VAL A 424 4.29 -17.51 -12.44
C VAL A 424 4.60 -18.26 -11.14
N PHE A 425 3.57 -18.75 -10.44
CA PHE A 425 3.75 -19.45 -9.17
C PHE A 425 4.39 -20.83 -9.34
N ASP A 426 3.94 -21.61 -10.31
CA ASP A 426 4.48 -22.94 -10.62
C ASP A 426 5.93 -22.84 -11.08
N GLU A 427 6.25 -21.81 -11.88
CA GLU A 427 7.62 -21.54 -12.30
C GLU A 427 8.52 -21.20 -11.10
N LEU A 428 8.06 -20.38 -10.15
CA LEU A 428 8.80 -20.10 -8.91
C LEU A 428 9.02 -21.37 -8.06
N LYS A 429 8.01 -22.24 -7.95
CA LYS A 429 8.15 -23.53 -7.25
C LYS A 429 9.13 -24.46 -7.95
N ARG A 430 9.02 -24.62 -9.27
CA ARG A 430 9.92 -25.46 -10.08
C ARG A 430 11.38 -25.04 -9.85
N LYS A 431 11.64 -23.74 -9.93
CA LYS A 431 12.96 -23.14 -9.70
C LYS A 431 13.54 -23.45 -8.32
N LEU A 432 12.70 -23.51 -7.30
CA LEU A 432 13.09 -23.87 -5.95
C LEU A 432 13.39 -25.36 -5.82
N MET A 433 12.50 -26.21 -6.34
CA MET A 433 12.61 -27.67 -6.22
C MET A 433 13.87 -28.18 -6.92
N GLU A 434 14.20 -27.62 -8.10
CA GLU A 434 15.42 -27.95 -8.83
C GLU A 434 16.69 -27.63 -8.04
N GLU A 435 16.71 -26.50 -7.33
CA GLU A 435 17.89 -26.12 -6.54
C GLU A 435 18.00 -26.95 -5.26
N GLU A 436 16.89 -27.25 -4.60
CA GLU A 436 16.88 -28.18 -3.47
C GLU A 436 17.35 -29.59 -3.86
N GLU A 437 17.01 -30.04 -5.07
CA GLU A 437 17.47 -31.34 -5.56
C GLU A 437 18.98 -31.34 -5.84
N LYS A 438 19.50 -30.26 -6.43
CA LYS A 438 20.95 -30.08 -6.61
C LYS A 438 21.67 -30.04 -5.26
N ASP A 439 21.13 -29.34 -4.28
CA ASP A 439 21.72 -29.25 -2.95
C ASP A 439 21.74 -30.61 -2.24
N LYS A 440 20.66 -31.39 -2.34
CA LYS A 440 20.64 -32.77 -1.85
C LYS A 440 21.73 -33.62 -2.52
N LYS A 441 21.90 -33.50 -3.84
CA LYS A 441 22.96 -34.19 -4.60
C LYS A 441 24.37 -33.74 -4.18
N LYS A 442 24.59 -32.44 -3.97
CA LYS A 442 25.87 -31.88 -3.49
C LYS A 442 26.18 -32.35 -2.06
N ALA A 443 25.19 -32.37 -1.17
CA ALA A 443 25.34 -32.81 0.23
C ALA A 443 25.68 -34.30 0.33
N VAL A 444 25.09 -35.14 -0.52
CA VAL A 444 25.45 -36.57 -0.62
C VAL A 444 26.87 -36.75 -1.16
N ALA A 445 27.36 -35.85 -2.01
CA ALA A 445 28.70 -35.93 -2.60
C ALA A 445 29.83 -35.34 -1.72
N LYS A 446 29.51 -34.49 -0.73
CA LYS A 446 30.48 -33.85 0.18
C LYS A 446 29.99 -34.00 1.62
N ALA A 447 30.41 -35.05 2.32
CA ALA A 447 29.94 -35.38 3.66
C ALA A 447 30.39 -34.41 4.79
N ASP A 448 31.27 -33.44 4.53
CA ASP A 448 32.04 -32.76 5.60
C ASP A 448 31.94 -31.22 5.70
N LEU A 449 30.96 -30.52 5.10
CA LEU A 449 30.82 -29.06 5.30
C LEU A 449 29.39 -28.63 5.70
N PRO A 450 29.23 -27.71 6.68
CA PRO A 450 27.92 -27.31 7.18
C PRO A 450 27.17 -26.43 6.17
N SER A 451 25.85 -26.50 6.27
CA SER A 451 24.78 -25.92 5.45
C SER A 451 24.71 -24.38 5.41
N SER A 452 25.82 -23.73 5.10
CA SER A 452 25.93 -22.29 4.82
C SER A 452 25.65 -21.97 3.34
N SER A 453 25.93 -22.91 2.43
CA SER A 453 25.81 -22.71 0.96
C SER A 453 24.38 -22.52 0.45
N THR A 454 23.37 -23.00 1.16
CA THR A 454 21.96 -22.97 0.70
C THR A 454 21.43 -21.54 0.57
N TYR A 455 21.95 -20.57 1.34
CA TYR A 455 21.49 -19.19 1.25
C TYR A 455 22.03 -18.49 0.00
N GLU A 456 23.35 -18.58 -0.24
CA GLU A 456 23.99 -17.96 -1.40
C GLU A 456 23.45 -18.53 -2.72
N ASP A 457 23.18 -19.83 -2.76
CA ASP A 457 22.58 -20.49 -3.93
C ASP A 457 21.13 -20.04 -4.19
N LEU A 458 20.38 -19.62 -3.16
CA LEU A 458 19.03 -19.05 -3.31
C LEU A 458 19.03 -17.58 -3.68
N LYS A 459 19.97 -16.80 -3.15
CA LYS A 459 20.19 -15.41 -3.54
C LYS A 459 20.53 -15.30 -5.02
N ARG A 460 21.34 -16.22 -5.54
CA ARG A 460 21.60 -16.37 -6.98
C ARG A 460 20.33 -16.55 -7.81
N LEU A 461 19.28 -17.20 -7.28
CA LEU A 461 18.01 -17.37 -8.01
C LEU A 461 17.29 -16.05 -8.29
N SER A 462 17.40 -15.07 -7.38
CA SER A 462 16.86 -13.72 -7.58
C SER A 462 17.72 -12.82 -8.46
N GLU A 463 18.98 -13.20 -8.70
CA GLU A 463 19.90 -12.46 -9.56
C GLU A 463 19.77 -12.87 -11.03
N CYS A 464 19.24 -14.06 -11.31
CA CYS A 464 19.04 -14.54 -12.68
C CYS A 464 17.96 -13.75 -13.44
N ARG A 465 18.30 -13.30 -14.66
CA ARG A 465 17.41 -12.55 -15.57
C ARG A 465 16.84 -13.37 -16.73
N GLY A 466 17.01 -14.69 -16.75
CA GLY A 466 16.67 -15.56 -17.89
C GLY A 466 17.79 -16.54 -18.24
N GLU A 467 18.99 -16.29 -17.72
CA GLU A 467 20.20 -17.10 -17.93
C GLU A 467 20.00 -18.58 -17.54
N ARG A 468 19.34 -18.85 -16.42
CA ARG A 468 19.09 -20.23 -15.98
C ARG A 468 18.10 -20.93 -16.90
N VAL A 469 17.05 -20.24 -17.34
CA VAL A 469 16.11 -20.79 -18.33
C VAL A 469 16.87 -21.14 -19.60
N LEU A 470 17.69 -20.23 -20.11
CA LEU A 470 18.49 -20.48 -21.31
C LEU A 470 19.48 -21.64 -21.13
N GLN A 471 20.08 -21.81 -19.95
CA GLN A 471 20.93 -22.96 -19.63
C GLN A 471 20.15 -24.27 -19.60
N HIS A 472 18.96 -24.28 -18.99
CA HIS A 472 18.08 -25.46 -18.93
C HIS A 472 17.72 -25.97 -20.33
N TYR A 473 17.37 -25.05 -21.24
CA TYR A 473 17.07 -25.38 -22.63
C TYR A 473 18.32 -25.47 -23.54
N LYS A 474 19.54 -25.35 -22.99
CA LYS A 474 20.82 -25.43 -23.74
C LYS A 474 20.97 -24.38 -24.84
N PHE A 475 20.40 -23.19 -24.65
CA PHE A 475 20.49 -22.05 -25.57
C PHE A 475 21.26 -20.86 -25.00
N PHE A 476 21.86 -21.01 -23.81
CA PHE A 476 22.64 -19.95 -23.18
C PHE A 476 23.79 -19.46 -24.07
N ASP A 477 24.53 -20.36 -24.72
CA ASP A 477 25.66 -20.00 -25.57
C ASP A 477 25.25 -19.12 -26.77
N LYS A 478 23.98 -19.18 -27.19
CA LYS A 478 23.45 -18.44 -28.34
C LYS A 478 22.71 -17.16 -27.93
N LEU A 479 21.94 -17.22 -26.84
CA LEU A 479 21.00 -16.18 -26.44
C LEU A 479 21.38 -15.48 -25.13
N GLY A 480 22.39 -15.96 -24.40
CA GLY A 480 22.80 -15.45 -23.10
C GLY A 480 23.18 -13.97 -23.13
N TRP A 481 23.78 -13.51 -24.23
CA TRP A 481 24.14 -12.11 -24.43
C TRP A 481 22.95 -11.14 -24.36
N SER A 482 21.74 -11.62 -24.69
CA SER A 482 20.52 -10.79 -24.67
C SER A 482 19.95 -10.55 -23.28
N VAL A 483 20.46 -11.29 -22.28
CA VAL A 483 19.95 -11.28 -20.91
C VAL A 483 21.02 -10.81 -19.92
N VAL A 484 22.27 -11.27 -20.07
CA VAL A 484 23.37 -11.06 -19.11
C VAL A 484 24.30 -9.92 -19.52
N ASP A 485 24.70 -9.88 -20.80
CA ASP A 485 25.79 -9.01 -21.25
C ASP A 485 25.38 -7.55 -21.48
N ILE A 486 24.10 -7.23 -21.32
CA ILE A 486 23.54 -5.90 -21.59
C ILE A 486 22.77 -5.35 -20.37
N GLU A 487 22.62 -4.03 -20.33
CA GLU A 487 21.83 -3.35 -19.30
C GLU A 487 20.38 -3.86 -19.29
N PHE A 488 19.78 -3.95 -18.09
CA PHE A 488 18.49 -4.61 -17.89
C PHE A 488 17.34 -4.01 -18.70
N ASP A 489 17.30 -2.68 -18.78
CA ASP A 489 16.36 -1.93 -19.61
C ASP A 489 16.54 -2.22 -21.11
N LYS A 490 17.78 -2.35 -21.58
CA LYS A 490 18.09 -2.78 -22.96
C LYS A 490 17.63 -4.22 -23.22
N SER A 491 17.81 -5.14 -22.27
CA SER A 491 17.29 -6.51 -22.36
C SER A 491 15.77 -6.53 -22.54
N ILE A 492 15.04 -5.73 -21.74
CA ILE A 492 13.57 -5.62 -21.85
C ILE A 492 13.18 -5.18 -23.25
N CYS A 493 13.80 -4.13 -23.79
CA CYS A 493 13.47 -3.61 -25.11
C CYS A 493 13.78 -4.61 -26.24
N ILE A 494 14.92 -5.30 -26.18
CA ILE A 494 15.29 -6.32 -27.18
C ILE A 494 14.30 -7.48 -27.14
N LEU A 495 14.07 -8.06 -25.96
CA LEU A 495 13.17 -9.19 -25.79
C LEU A 495 11.73 -8.81 -26.15
N TYR A 496 11.30 -7.59 -25.83
CA TYR A 496 10.00 -7.06 -26.23
C TYR A 496 9.86 -7.05 -27.75
N THR A 497 10.84 -6.47 -28.44
CA THR A 497 10.88 -6.37 -29.90
C THR A 497 10.84 -7.76 -30.56
N VAL A 498 11.60 -8.72 -30.04
CA VAL A 498 11.63 -10.10 -30.53
C VAL A 498 10.29 -10.79 -30.28
N THR A 499 9.74 -10.69 -29.06
CA THR A 499 8.44 -11.27 -28.71
C THR A 499 7.36 -10.76 -29.65
N ARG A 500 7.35 -9.45 -29.96
CA ARG A 500 6.42 -8.84 -30.92
C ARG A 500 6.60 -9.36 -32.35
N LYS A 501 7.83 -9.51 -32.84
CA LYS A 501 8.09 -10.12 -34.16
C LYS A 501 7.57 -11.56 -34.20
N LEU A 502 7.85 -12.37 -33.17
CA LEU A 502 7.37 -13.75 -33.07
C LEU A 502 5.84 -13.84 -33.07
N LEU A 503 5.16 -12.94 -32.36
CA LEU A 503 3.68 -12.88 -32.31
C LEU A 503 3.05 -12.58 -33.67
N TYR A 504 3.66 -11.70 -34.47
CA TYR A 504 3.17 -11.30 -35.80
C TYR A 504 3.29 -12.44 -36.83
N HIS A 505 4.34 -13.26 -36.72
CA HIS A 505 4.56 -14.39 -37.62
C HIS A 505 3.77 -15.66 -37.26
N ASP A 506 2.90 -15.63 -36.24
CA ASP A 506 2.24 -16.83 -35.66
C ASP A 506 0.69 -16.83 -35.78
N GLU A 507 0.11 -16.26 -36.83
CA GLU A 507 -1.35 -16.14 -36.98
C GLU A 507 -2.08 -17.45 -37.40
N GLY A 508 -1.50 -18.63 -37.18
CA GLY A 508 -2.09 -19.94 -37.54
C GLY A 508 -2.95 -20.60 -36.45
N GLU A 509 -3.69 -21.66 -36.79
CA GLU A 509 -4.35 -22.55 -35.83
C GLU A 509 -3.31 -23.27 -34.96
N ILE A 510 -3.49 -23.18 -33.64
CA ILE A 510 -2.46 -23.49 -32.65
C ILE A 510 -3.06 -24.39 -31.55
N SER A 511 -2.26 -25.34 -31.04
CA SER A 511 -2.60 -26.16 -29.87
C SER A 511 -2.86 -25.32 -28.61
N GLU A 512 -3.81 -25.73 -27.76
CA GLU A 512 -4.25 -25.01 -26.56
C GLU A 512 -3.09 -24.62 -25.61
N THR A 513 -2.19 -25.57 -25.33
CA THR A 513 -0.99 -25.33 -24.49
C THR A 513 0.00 -24.32 -25.08
N LEU A 514 0.11 -24.29 -26.41
CA LEU A 514 0.93 -23.33 -27.15
C LEU A 514 0.27 -21.94 -27.12
N GLN A 515 -1.07 -21.88 -27.17
CA GLN A 515 -1.84 -20.65 -27.04
C GLN A 515 -1.68 -20.00 -25.66
N GLU A 516 -1.69 -20.80 -24.59
CA GLU A 516 -1.46 -20.32 -23.22
C GLU A 516 -0.09 -19.66 -23.05
N SER A 517 0.99 -20.38 -23.42
CA SER A 517 2.36 -19.88 -23.28
C SER A 517 2.58 -18.62 -24.13
N ARG A 518 2.01 -18.58 -25.35
CA ARG A 518 2.03 -17.41 -26.22
C ARG A 518 1.32 -16.20 -25.60
N LEU A 519 0.14 -16.41 -25.01
CA LEU A 519 -0.63 -15.34 -24.36
C LEU A 519 0.11 -14.81 -23.13
N ILE A 520 0.70 -15.71 -22.32
CA ILE A 520 1.51 -15.34 -21.15
C ILE A 520 2.74 -14.54 -21.58
N SER A 521 3.48 -14.97 -22.61
CA SER A 521 4.63 -14.22 -23.14
C SER A 521 4.24 -12.82 -23.59
N LYS A 522 3.14 -12.68 -24.35
CA LYS A 522 2.62 -11.37 -24.77
C LYS A 522 2.33 -10.50 -23.54
N THR A 523 1.53 -11.03 -22.63
CA THR A 523 1.03 -10.39 -21.41
C THR A 523 2.17 -9.89 -20.52
N LEU A 524 3.19 -10.71 -20.28
CA LEU A 524 4.37 -10.33 -19.50
C LEU A 524 5.24 -9.32 -20.24
N SER A 525 5.43 -9.47 -21.55
CA SER A 525 6.24 -8.53 -22.35
C SER A 525 5.63 -7.12 -22.37
N ASP A 526 4.31 -7.00 -22.59
CA ASP A 526 3.60 -5.72 -22.60
C ASP A 526 3.58 -5.09 -21.19
N TYR A 527 3.52 -5.90 -20.12
CA TYR A 527 3.62 -5.44 -18.73
C TYR A 527 5.03 -4.92 -18.38
N MET A 528 6.08 -5.67 -18.71
CA MET A 528 7.47 -5.27 -18.46
C MET A 528 7.83 -3.99 -19.24
N MET A 529 7.31 -3.83 -20.45
CA MET A 529 7.44 -2.60 -21.22
C MET A 529 6.70 -1.43 -20.57
N TYR A 530 5.48 -1.65 -20.09
CA TYR A 530 4.74 -0.63 -19.31
C TYR A 530 5.55 -0.17 -18.10
N LEU A 531 6.12 -1.11 -17.33
CA LEU A 531 6.91 -0.78 -16.16
C LEU A 531 8.15 0.06 -16.54
N LEU A 532 8.82 -0.26 -17.64
CA LEU A 532 10.00 0.49 -18.08
C LEU A 532 9.65 1.93 -18.45
N LEU A 533 8.54 2.12 -19.18
CA LEU A 533 8.13 3.42 -19.70
C LEU A 533 7.48 4.33 -18.65
N PHE A 534 6.63 3.78 -17.80
CA PHE A 534 5.76 4.55 -16.89
C PHE A 534 6.08 4.35 -15.41
N ARG A 535 6.90 3.34 -15.07
CA ARG A 535 7.27 2.98 -13.69
C ARG A 535 8.78 2.73 -13.55
N THR A 536 9.59 3.55 -14.22
CA THR A 536 11.06 3.47 -14.22
C THR A 536 11.69 3.28 -12.82
N PRO A 537 11.19 3.93 -11.74
CA PRO A 537 11.72 3.69 -10.38
C PRO A 537 11.57 2.25 -9.87
N MET A 538 10.66 1.46 -10.45
CA MET A 538 10.47 0.05 -10.09
C MET A 538 11.41 -0.91 -10.84
N ILE A 539 12.07 -0.47 -11.92
CA ILE A 539 12.93 -1.31 -12.76
C ILE A 539 14.39 -0.89 -12.68
N THR A 540 14.66 0.41 -12.76
CA THR A 540 16.03 0.95 -12.73
C THR A 540 16.13 1.90 -11.54
N ALA A 541 16.61 1.41 -10.40
CA ALA A 541 16.97 2.26 -9.29
C ALA A 541 18.11 3.19 -9.71
N GLY A 542 17.80 4.42 -10.12
CA GLY A 542 18.80 5.48 -10.35
C GLY A 542 19.00 5.96 -11.81
N ILE A 543 18.31 5.42 -12.81
CA ILE A 543 18.42 5.95 -14.19
C ILE A 543 17.31 6.99 -14.43
N SER A 544 17.70 8.26 -14.33
CA SER A 544 16.90 9.44 -14.70
C SER A 544 16.85 9.65 -16.23
N LYS A 545 16.63 8.60 -17.02
CA LYS A 545 16.34 8.78 -18.45
C LYS A 545 14.83 8.73 -18.62
N PRO A 546 14.16 9.82 -19.04
CA PRO A 546 12.72 9.78 -19.30
C PRO A 546 12.50 9.02 -20.61
N TYR A 547 12.50 7.69 -20.53
CA TYR A 547 12.09 6.78 -21.62
C TYR A 547 10.76 7.25 -22.22
N LYS A 548 9.84 7.71 -21.37
CA LYS A 548 8.57 8.37 -21.74
C LYS A 548 8.72 9.48 -22.80
N ALA A 549 9.62 10.45 -22.59
CA ALA A 549 9.79 11.58 -23.49
C ALA A 549 10.35 11.15 -24.86
N LEU A 550 11.21 10.14 -24.87
CA LEU A 550 11.83 9.62 -26.08
C LEU A 550 10.85 8.78 -26.91
N PHE A 551 10.05 7.92 -26.27
CA PHE A 551 9.00 7.14 -26.93
C PHE A 551 7.83 8.02 -27.40
N GLY A 552 7.46 9.07 -26.64
CA GLY A 552 6.44 10.05 -27.05
C GLY A 552 6.82 10.80 -28.34
N SER A 553 8.11 11.14 -28.51
CA SER A 553 8.63 11.77 -29.74
C SER A 553 8.68 10.84 -30.95
N ALA A 554 8.62 9.52 -30.72
CA ALA A 554 8.74 8.48 -31.73
C ALA A 554 7.42 7.76 -32.01
N ALA A 555 6.28 8.41 -31.70
CA ALA A 555 4.91 7.95 -31.94
C ALA A 555 4.57 7.85 -33.45
N GLY A 556 5.43 7.18 -34.22
CA GLY A 556 5.23 6.72 -35.58
C GLY A 556 5.46 5.21 -35.63
N GLU A 557 4.38 4.46 -35.52
CA GLU A 557 4.02 3.17 -36.13
C GLU A 557 5.00 1.99 -36.37
N SER A 558 6.33 2.06 -36.21
CA SER A 558 7.20 0.95 -36.64
C SER A 558 8.20 0.44 -35.60
N LEU A 559 8.57 -0.84 -35.71
CA LEU A 559 9.72 -1.45 -35.01
C LEU A 559 11.02 -0.63 -35.19
N LYS A 560 11.16 0.09 -36.33
CA LYS A 560 12.26 1.04 -36.56
C LYS A 560 12.23 2.24 -35.63
N SER A 561 11.06 2.62 -35.11
CA SER A 561 10.92 3.71 -34.15
C SER A 561 11.37 3.27 -32.76
N ILE A 562 11.13 2.01 -32.38
CA ILE A 562 11.66 1.43 -31.13
C ILE A 562 13.19 1.29 -31.24
N SER A 563 13.73 0.77 -32.35
CA SER A 563 15.19 0.69 -32.56
C SER A 563 15.84 2.07 -32.56
N LYS A 564 15.19 3.07 -33.17
CA LYS A 564 15.65 4.47 -33.18
C LYS A 564 15.54 5.17 -31.81
N VAL A 565 14.55 4.84 -30.99
CA VAL A 565 14.45 5.32 -29.61
C VAL A 565 15.54 4.70 -28.76
N MET A 566 15.76 3.39 -28.90
CA MET A 566 16.86 2.67 -28.24
C MET A 566 18.23 3.23 -28.62
N PHE A 567 18.43 3.58 -29.88
CA PHE A 567 19.63 4.28 -30.36
C PHE A 567 19.83 5.64 -29.67
N LYS A 568 18.77 6.44 -29.56
CA LYS A 568 18.84 7.73 -28.86
C LYS A 568 19.14 7.57 -27.36
N LEU A 569 18.73 6.45 -26.75
CA LEU A 569 18.92 6.15 -25.34
C LEU A 569 20.36 5.74 -25.00
N THR A 570 21.07 5.09 -25.93
CA THR A 570 22.42 4.57 -25.70
C THR A 570 23.51 5.64 -25.82
N LYS A 571 23.27 6.78 -26.49
CA LYS A 571 24.34 7.74 -26.89
C LYS A 571 25.52 7.03 -27.58
N GLU A 572 25.28 5.87 -28.19
CA GLU A 572 26.32 5.11 -28.89
C GLU A 572 26.33 5.49 -30.38
N ASP A 573 27.47 5.34 -31.05
CA ASP A 573 27.68 5.66 -32.46
C ASP A 573 26.67 4.95 -33.39
N GLU A 574 26.40 5.50 -34.59
CA GLU A 574 25.51 4.88 -35.60
C GLU A 574 25.85 3.40 -35.92
N ASN A 575 27.12 3.01 -35.77
CA ASN A 575 27.57 1.62 -35.89
C ASN A 575 26.96 0.69 -34.83
N SER A 576 26.63 1.19 -33.64
CA SER A 576 25.93 0.43 -32.60
C SER A 576 24.48 0.13 -32.98
N LEU A 577 23.78 1.01 -33.70
CA LEU A 577 22.40 0.72 -34.15
C LEU A 577 22.38 -0.45 -35.12
N ALA A 578 23.27 -0.45 -36.11
CA ALA A 578 23.41 -1.55 -37.06
C ALA A 578 23.77 -2.87 -36.33
N PHE A 579 24.65 -2.80 -35.32
CA PHE A 579 24.98 -3.93 -34.47
C PHE A 579 23.77 -4.43 -33.66
N PHE A 580 22.93 -3.54 -33.12
CA PHE A 580 21.69 -3.88 -32.42
C PHE A 580 20.66 -4.52 -33.35
N GLU A 581 20.46 -3.98 -34.55
CA GLU A 581 19.54 -4.53 -35.54
C GLU A 581 20.01 -5.91 -36.03
N LEU A 582 21.31 -6.10 -36.24
CA LEU A 582 21.91 -7.39 -36.56
C LEU A 582 21.69 -8.41 -35.44
N LYS A 583 21.88 -7.99 -34.19
CA LYS A 583 21.63 -8.80 -32.99
C LYS A 583 20.17 -9.21 -32.84
N LEU A 584 19.23 -8.29 -33.10
CA LEU A 584 17.79 -8.56 -33.12
C LEU A 584 17.42 -9.58 -34.20
N GLU A 585 17.97 -9.44 -35.40
CA GLU A 585 17.72 -10.35 -36.51
C GLU A 585 18.31 -11.75 -36.24
N THR A 586 19.49 -11.80 -35.63
CA THR A 586 20.11 -13.05 -35.17
C THR A 586 19.21 -13.77 -34.16
N LEU A 587 18.69 -13.05 -33.17
CA LEU A 587 17.80 -13.61 -32.14
C LEU A 587 16.51 -14.17 -32.78
N HIS A 588 15.91 -13.39 -33.69
CA HIS A 588 14.72 -13.81 -34.42
C HIS A 588 14.96 -15.06 -35.26
N CYS A 589 16.10 -15.12 -35.97
CA CYS A 589 16.49 -16.27 -36.78
C CYS A 589 16.75 -17.53 -35.94
N GLU A 590 17.41 -17.41 -34.79
CA GLU A 590 17.61 -18.56 -33.89
C GLU A 590 16.29 -19.10 -33.34
N PHE A 591 15.34 -18.24 -32.95
CA PHE A 591 14.00 -18.69 -32.57
C PHE A 591 13.21 -19.28 -33.76
N GLY A 592 13.45 -18.80 -34.98
CA GLY A 592 12.83 -19.33 -36.20
C GLY A 592 13.26 -20.76 -36.56
N LYS A 593 14.38 -21.25 -36.00
CA LYS A 593 14.88 -22.62 -36.21
C LYS A 593 14.28 -23.65 -35.25
N MET A 594 13.52 -23.22 -34.26
CA MET A 594 12.99 -24.09 -33.19
C MET A 594 11.53 -24.48 -33.46
N GLU A 595 11.07 -25.53 -32.78
CA GLU A 595 9.64 -25.85 -32.74
C GLU A 595 8.89 -24.72 -32.00
N ARG A 596 7.75 -24.29 -32.55
CA ARG A 596 6.96 -23.17 -31.99
C ARG A 596 6.59 -23.40 -30.53
N THR A 597 6.24 -24.64 -30.15
CA THR A 597 5.89 -25.02 -28.76
C THR A 597 7.05 -24.77 -27.80
N GLU A 598 8.28 -25.07 -28.21
CA GLU A 598 9.48 -24.86 -27.42
C GLU A 598 9.83 -23.37 -27.31
N VAL A 599 9.69 -22.60 -28.40
CA VAL A 599 9.93 -21.15 -28.39
C VAL A 599 9.09 -20.44 -27.34
N TRP A 600 7.77 -20.66 -27.32
CA TRP A 600 6.90 -19.95 -26.39
C TRP A 600 7.08 -20.41 -24.94
N LYS A 601 7.48 -21.66 -24.70
CA LYS A 601 7.89 -22.12 -23.36
C LYS A 601 9.13 -21.39 -22.87
N ILE A 602 10.16 -21.26 -23.72
CA ILE A 602 11.39 -20.53 -23.40
C ILE A 602 11.07 -19.05 -23.15
N VAL A 603 10.35 -18.39 -24.07
CA VAL A 603 10.07 -16.95 -23.99
C VAL A 603 9.23 -16.60 -22.78
N SER A 604 8.17 -17.36 -22.45
CA SER A 604 7.38 -17.14 -21.24
C SER A 604 8.21 -17.32 -19.96
N ALA A 605 9.05 -18.36 -19.88
CA ALA A 605 9.91 -18.59 -18.72
C ALA A 605 11.00 -17.51 -18.55
N VAL A 606 11.61 -17.05 -19.64
CA VAL A 606 12.56 -15.92 -19.63
C VAL A 606 11.88 -14.65 -19.12
N TRP A 607 10.67 -14.32 -19.61
CA TRP A 607 9.92 -13.16 -19.12
C TRP A 607 9.57 -13.28 -17.62
N THR A 608 9.26 -14.48 -17.14
CA THR A 608 9.06 -14.70 -15.69
C THR A 608 10.34 -14.49 -14.90
N GLU A 609 11.53 -14.91 -15.38
CA GLU A 609 12.80 -14.58 -14.72
C GLU A 609 13.06 -13.06 -14.70
N MET A 610 12.83 -12.37 -15.81
CA MET A 610 12.95 -10.91 -15.90
C MET A 610 12.02 -10.20 -14.91
N LEU A 611 10.79 -10.69 -14.75
CA LEU A 611 9.83 -10.18 -13.78
C LEU A 611 10.29 -10.40 -12.32
N CYS A 612 10.80 -11.60 -12.00
CA CYS A 612 11.36 -11.91 -10.68
C CYS A 612 12.56 -11.02 -10.37
N TYR A 613 13.46 -10.83 -11.35
CA TYR A 613 14.61 -9.97 -11.22
C TYR A 613 14.19 -8.53 -10.90
N ALA A 614 13.27 -7.96 -11.68
CA ALA A 614 12.75 -6.62 -11.44
C ALA A 614 12.08 -6.49 -10.06
N ALA A 615 11.37 -7.53 -9.61
CA ALA A 615 10.69 -7.53 -8.32
C ALA A 615 11.68 -7.45 -7.15
N CYS A 616 12.80 -8.18 -7.19
CA CYS A 616 13.81 -8.14 -6.12
C CYS A 616 14.68 -6.87 -6.13
N HIS A 617 14.85 -6.23 -7.28
CA HIS A 617 15.70 -5.03 -7.42
C HIS A 617 14.92 -3.72 -7.28
N CYS A 618 13.63 -3.80 -6.97
CA CYS A 618 12.79 -2.67 -6.63
C CYS A 618 12.83 -2.41 -5.12
N ARG A 619 12.99 -1.15 -4.70
CA ARG A 619 12.94 -0.77 -3.28
C ARG A 619 11.52 -0.97 -2.72
N GLY A 620 11.42 -1.41 -1.47
CA GLY A 620 10.16 -1.63 -0.78
C GLY A 620 9.26 -0.39 -0.76
N TYR A 621 9.85 0.80 -0.65
CA TYR A 621 9.13 2.08 -0.75
C TYR A 621 8.37 2.22 -2.09
N ASN A 622 9.00 1.87 -3.21
CA ASN A 622 8.38 1.98 -4.54
C ASN A 622 7.23 0.97 -4.71
N HIS A 623 7.35 -0.23 -4.12
CA HIS A 623 6.25 -1.19 -4.03
C HIS A 623 5.08 -0.64 -3.21
N ALA A 624 5.35 -0.08 -2.02
CA ALA A 624 4.32 0.51 -1.15
C ALA A 624 3.62 1.71 -1.80
N GLN A 625 4.35 2.54 -2.55
CA GLN A 625 3.80 3.71 -3.23
C GLN A 625 2.70 3.35 -4.25
N ARG A 626 2.70 2.10 -4.76
CA ARG A 626 1.71 1.64 -5.75
C ARG A 626 0.45 1.05 -5.14
N LEU A 627 0.44 0.75 -3.84
CA LEU A 627 -0.73 0.17 -3.17
C LEU A 627 -1.95 1.09 -3.26
N SER A 628 -1.80 2.41 -3.11
CA SER A 628 -2.91 3.37 -3.25
C SER A 628 -3.49 3.49 -4.65
N LYS A 629 -2.72 3.08 -5.67
CA LYS A 629 -3.15 3.05 -7.07
C LYS A 629 -3.70 1.68 -7.49
N GLY A 630 -3.98 0.81 -6.52
CA GLY A 630 -4.55 -0.51 -6.75
C GLY A 630 -3.50 -1.58 -7.04
N GLY A 631 -2.28 -1.46 -6.51
CA GLY A 631 -1.23 -2.49 -6.56
C GLY A 631 -0.65 -2.75 -7.96
N GLU A 632 0.45 -3.51 -8.03
CA GLU A 632 1.07 -3.94 -9.29
C GLU A 632 1.44 -5.44 -9.17
N LEU A 633 1.36 -6.21 -10.27
CA LEU A 633 1.74 -7.64 -10.29
C LEU A 633 3.17 -7.85 -9.75
N LEU A 634 4.06 -6.89 -10.01
CA LEU A 634 5.45 -6.92 -9.55
C LEU A 634 5.55 -7.05 -8.02
N THR A 635 4.67 -6.36 -7.27
CA THR A 635 4.63 -6.43 -5.81
C THR A 635 4.14 -7.80 -5.32
N PHE A 636 3.22 -8.44 -6.03
CA PHE A 636 2.79 -9.81 -5.72
C PHE A 636 3.90 -10.81 -5.93
N VAL A 637 4.62 -10.72 -7.05
CA VAL A 637 5.78 -11.58 -7.34
C VAL A 637 6.87 -11.38 -6.30
N TRP A 638 7.13 -10.15 -5.90
CA TRP A 638 8.08 -9.83 -4.83
C TRP A 638 7.72 -10.52 -3.50
N PHE A 639 6.47 -10.42 -3.06
CA PHE A 639 6.01 -11.10 -1.84
C PHE A 639 6.00 -12.63 -1.98
N LEU A 640 5.64 -13.18 -3.14
CA LEU A 640 5.75 -14.62 -3.41
C LEU A 640 7.19 -15.09 -3.25
N MET A 641 8.14 -14.37 -3.85
CA MET A 641 9.55 -14.69 -3.77
C MET A 641 10.08 -14.61 -2.34
N ALA A 642 9.62 -13.62 -1.57
CA ALA A 642 9.93 -13.50 -0.16
C ALA A 642 9.40 -14.73 0.61
N HIS A 643 8.11 -15.06 0.54
CA HIS A 643 7.54 -16.23 1.23
C HIS A 643 8.17 -17.57 0.84
N LEU A 644 8.52 -17.73 -0.43
CA LEU A 644 9.19 -18.91 -0.95
C LEU A 644 10.69 -18.97 -0.55
N GLY A 645 11.24 -17.86 -0.06
CA GLY A 645 12.63 -17.77 0.37
C GLY A 645 13.64 -17.67 -0.77
N THR A 646 13.22 -17.07 -1.89
CA THR A 646 14.01 -16.87 -3.12
C THR A 646 14.46 -15.43 -3.34
N GLY A 647 13.99 -14.48 -2.52
CA GLY A 647 14.37 -13.07 -2.64
C GLY A 647 15.68 -12.72 -1.91
N GLN A 648 16.29 -11.58 -2.27
CA GLN A 648 17.55 -11.07 -1.69
C GLN A 648 17.41 -10.49 -0.26
N HIS A 649 16.20 -10.49 0.29
CA HIS A 649 15.86 -9.72 1.50
C HIS A 649 16.13 -10.48 2.80
N TYR A 650 17.08 -11.41 2.86
CA TYR A 650 17.38 -12.18 4.07
C TYR A 650 18.75 -11.85 4.64
N ARG A 651 18.88 -11.84 5.97
CA ARG A 651 20.16 -11.62 6.65
C ARG A 651 21.00 -12.90 6.61
N GLU A 652 22.30 -12.75 6.34
CA GLU A 652 23.30 -13.80 6.59
C GLU A 652 23.55 -13.87 8.11
N GLU A 653 23.00 -14.89 8.76
CA GLU A 653 23.43 -15.23 10.12
C GLU A 653 24.77 -15.98 10.01
N ALA A 654 25.88 -15.28 10.30
CA ALA A 654 27.17 -15.93 10.48
C ALA A 654 27.06 -16.89 11.66
N GLY A 655 27.24 -18.19 11.39
CA GLY A 655 27.33 -19.18 12.44
C GLY A 655 28.60 -18.99 13.25
N GLU A 656 28.48 -18.37 14.43
CA GLU A 656 29.18 -18.70 15.69
C GLU A 656 28.77 -17.70 16.80
N PRO A 657 28.77 -18.10 18.09
CA PRO A 657 28.30 -17.27 19.19
C PRO A 657 29.18 -16.02 19.34
N ARG A 658 28.54 -14.84 19.40
CA ARG A 658 29.20 -13.54 19.63
C ARG A 658 30.06 -13.62 20.90
N LEU A 659 31.38 -13.73 20.74
CA LEU A 659 32.30 -13.27 21.77
C LEU A 659 32.21 -11.74 21.79
N ASN A 660 31.73 -11.21 22.91
CA ASN A 660 31.65 -9.80 23.25
C ASN A 660 32.90 -9.03 22.79
N LEU A 661 32.73 -8.16 21.81
CA LEU A 661 33.63 -7.03 21.59
C LEU A 661 32.80 -5.77 21.49
N ASP A 662 33.01 -4.93 22.50
CA ASP A 662 32.37 -3.65 22.82
C ASP A 662 32.47 -2.67 21.63
N PRO A 663 31.36 -2.10 21.10
CA PRO A 663 31.38 -1.27 19.89
C PRO A 663 31.93 0.16 20.10
N ARG A 664 32.74 0.40 21.15
CA ARG A 664 33.30 1.72 21.49
C ARG A 664 34.78 1.93 21.11
N SER A 665 35.42 1.01 20.37
CA SER A 665 36.86 1.13 20.06
C SER A 665 37.22 1.31 18.57
N LEU A 666 36.35 1.92 17.76
CA LEU A 666 36.75 2.39 16.42
C LEU A 666 36.58 3.91 16.33
N SER A 667 37.52 4.61 16.96
CA SER A 667 37.75 6.03 16.77
C SER A 667 38.31 6.30 15.37
N ILE A 668 37.63 7.19 14.66
CA ILE A 668 38.12 8.18 13.70
C ILE A 668 39.65 8.17 13.54
N SER A 669 40.13 7.59 12.44
CA SER A 669 41.28 8.13 11.70
C SER A 669 41.27 7.59 10.26
N GLN A 670 41.26 8.54 9.32
CA GLN A 670 41.51 8.40 7.87
C GLN A 670 40.39 7.85 6.98
N LEU A 671 39.44 8.72 6.62
CA LEU A 671 39.18 9.16 5.22
C LEU A 671 38.19 10.33 5.21
#